data_AF-A0A2S9YMZ1-F1
#
_entry.id   AF-A0A2S9YMZ1-F1
#
_cell.length_a   1.000
_cell.length_b   1.000
_cell.length_c   1.000
_cell.angle_alpha   90.00
_cell.angle_beta   90.00
_cell.angle_gamma   90.00
#
_symmetry.space_group_name_H-M   'P 1'
#
loop_
_entity.id
_entity.type
_entity.pdbx_description
1 polymer ?
#
loop_
_entity_poly.entity_id
_entity_poly.type
_entity_poly.pdbx_seq_one_letter_code
_entity_poly.pdbx_strand_id
1 'polypeptide(L)'
;MRLPLMVAVVALAGCNAGGADSSTNAGTETAGSSDTESSTESGETGEPPQLDTHGFANGCYLVRSGDTFLTANASGQAYEFNASEDAAARFFMKASDLGAYLLYDEGGGYLVSDDGPLLRQTALQSDVLLIDDTYISGAEWLPETSLVDWDQYQLRNRRNDQLLGQTGLAEEGVPVTFEPATGCTEHPELTLDATGTVERTTFADGDLYGIVDTHSHILSNFGFGGGGVFHGGAFHRLGVEHALPDCALYHGENGRKDIFGYAFDTAGADSADLTGLIPDLVAGELAEDNHMTPGYPEFTGWPNAPTRSTHQTQYFKWLERAHLAGLRLVVQHATTNSVICNFTIGQGLQQSRYECNDMVGVDRIIDETYAMERYIDAQSGGPGMGWFRVVQTPAQAREVIGSGKMAVILGIETSDLFDCALTPKDGDPVCDEAYIKEQLDYYYALGIRAMFPVHKYDNAFSPGDGDRAFIELGNFLNSGHWSNFTLDCPAEVTDGFDKGDVNFGGLNQPRDVYASPAPNNLSGFPDMPLNVTSLYLQEILEPPLEGEYCQNATLTPLGETLIAEMMSRGMIIEVDHFSQQAYKRTFELLEAANYPAAGTHGRNFNGRLYQLGGVSKTGFGRCRDADNPGSTVQGFISKIQQITDLGGYPAEGFGFDLNGFAGARGPRFGDGVCPTEQMDPITYPFSSYAGDIQFTQPVIGNRELDFNTEGLVHIGLLPELIEDARRDAVSEADIEPLFRSAEGYIRMWELSEQRAAALNGDVLGG
;
A
#
# COMPACT_ATOMS: atom_id res chain seq x y z
N MET A 1 -0.90 20.84 18.72
CA MET A 1 -0.03 22.04 18.78
C MET A 1 0.41 22.29 17.34
N ARG A 2 -0.09 23.37 16.69
CA ARG A 2 0.05 23.57 15.24
C ARG A 2 1.50 23.87 14.87
N LEU A 3 2.17 22.97 14.16
CA LEU A 3 3.44 23.23 13.47
C LEU A 3 3.14 23.92 12.12
N PRO A 4 3.90 24.94 11.69
CA PRO A 4 3.63 25.65 10.45
C PRO A 4 4.22 24.90 9.26
N LEU A 5 3.38 24.66 8.26
CA LEU A 5 3.72 24.14 6.93
C LEU A 5 4.62 25.16 6.21
N MET A 6 5.89 24.84 6.01
CA MET A 6 6.77 25.60 5.10
C MET A 6 6.43 25.20 3.66
N VAL A 7 5.65 26.05 2.99
CA VAL A 7 5.40 25.97 1.54
C VAL A 7 6.66 26.44 0.82
N ALA A 8 7.35 25.53 0.14
CA ALA A 8 8.42 25.86 -0.79
C ALA A 8 7.82 26.46 -2.08
N VAL A 9 7.94 27.78 -2.24
CA VAL A 9 7.57 28.49 -3.46
C VAL A 9 8.67 28.30 -4.51
N VAL A 10 8.41 27.48 -5.53
CA VAL A 10 9.25 27.39 -6.72
C VAL A 10 9.00 28.62 -7.60
N ALA A 11 9.96 29.54 -7.61
CA ALA A 11 9.95 30.70 -8.48
C ALA A 11 10.48 30.33 -9.88
N LEU A 12 9.58 30.26 -10.86
CA LEU A 12 9.89 30.19 -12.29
C LEU A 12 10.51 31.52 -12.76
N ALA A 13 11.82 31.52 -13.01
CA ALA A 13 12.49 32.59 -13.74
C ALA A 13 12.61 32.22 -15.22
N GLY A 14 11.76 32.82 -16.06
CA GLY A 14 11.94 32.80 -17.50
C GLY A 14 13.13 33.64 -17.94
N CYS A 15 13.87 33.18 -18.95
CA CYS A 15 14.73 34.05 -19.74
C CYS A 15 14.70 33.67 -21.21
N ASN A 16 14.71 34.75 -21.98
CA ASN A 16 14.30 34.88 -23.37
C ASN A 16 15.46 34.52 -24.33
N ALA A 17 15.08 34.19 -25.55
CA ALA A 17 15.97 33.86 -26.66
C ALA A 17 16.87 35.03 -27.10
N GLY A 18 18.06 34.71 -27.63
CA GLY A 18 18.81 35.64 -28.46
C GLY A 18 20.26 35.26 -28.77
N GLY A 19 20.50 34.84 -30.01
CA GLY A 19 21.63 35.34 -30.79
C GLY A 19 22.90 34.48 -30.84
N ALA A 20 23.17 33.97 -32.04
CA ALA A 20 24.41 33.35 -32.49
C ALA A 20 25.64 34.27 -32.36
N ASP A 21 26.83 33.68 -32.15
CA ASP A 21 27.89 33.81 -33.15
C ASP A 21 29.04 32.81 -32.94
N SER A 22 29.56 32.35 -34.08
CA SER A 22 30.69 31.46 -34.23
C SER A 22 32.03 32.15 -33.96
N SER A 23 33.00 31.45 -33.33
CA SER A 23 34.37 31.42 -33.86
C SER A 23 35.23 30.34 -33.22
N THR A 24 35.90 29.62 -34.12
CA THR A 24 37.00 28.69 -33.93
C THR A 24 38.25 29.37 -33.36
N ASN A 25 38.99 28.71 -32.46
CA ASN A 25 40.44 28.60 -32.63
C ASN A 25 41.07 27.44 -31.85
N ALA A 26 42.01 26.78 -32.52
CA ALA A 26 42.85 25.69 -32.04
C ALA A 26 44.21 26.22 -31.53
N GLY A 27 44.90 25.42 -30.71
CA GLY A 27 46.30 25.61 -30.30
C GLY A 27 46.59 24.89 -28.98
N THR A 28 46.91 23.59 -28.97
CA THR A 28 48.27 22.98 -28.99
C THR A 28 49.13 23.23 -27.74
N GLU A 29 49.35 22.13 -27.00
CA GLU A 29 50.48 21.70 -26.14
C GLU A 29 51.46 22.73 -25.55
N THR A 30 51.73 22.61 -24.25
CA THR A 30 53.10 22.33 -23.75
C THR A 30 53.09 21.91 -22.28
N ALA A 31 53.88 20.86 -21.99
CA ALA A 31 54.20 20.38 -20.66
C ALA A 31 55.16 21.33 -19.93
N GLY A 32 54.97 21.46 -18.62
CA GLY A 32 55.88 22.15 -17.70
C GLY A 32 55.68 21.65 -16.28
N SER A 33 56.60 20.80 -15.82
CA SER A 33 56.75 20.42 -14.42
C SER A 33 57.43 21.56 -13.66
N SER A 34 56.91 21.91 -12.49
CA SER A 34 57.69 22.50 -11.40
C SER A 34 56.99 22.26 -10.07
N ASP A 35 57.65 21.49 -9.21
CA ASP A 35 57.37 21.38 -7.78
C ASP A 35 57.42 22.77 -7.11
N THR A 36 56.48 23.04 -6.20
CA THR A 36 56.72 23.96 -5.08
C THR A 36 55.80 23.60 -3.92
N GLU A 37 56.41 23.13 -2.83
CA GLU A 37 55.81 22.97 -1.51
C GLU A 37 55.41 24.31 -0.88
N SER A 38 54.42 24.23 0.01
CA SER A 38 54.09 25.12 1.14
C SER A 38 53.30 26.40 0.81
N SER A 39 52.01 26.38 1.18
CA SER A 39 51.56 27.07 2.40
C SER A 39 50.06 26.87 2.63
N THR A 40 49.73 26.35 3.81
CA THR A 40 48.40 26.37 4.43
C THR A 40 47.88 27.80 4.61
N GLU A 41 46.84 28.16 3.87
CA GLU A 41 45.83 29.16 4.26
C GLU A 41 44.46 28.59 3.87
N SER A 42 43.84 27.86 4.79
CA SER A 42 42.44 27.45 4.72
C SER A 42 41.55 28.66 5.01
N GLY A 43 41.42 29.53 4.02
CA GLY A 43 40.43 30.58 3.97
C GLY A 43 39.38 30.20 2.94
N GLU A 44 38.65 29.11 3.17
CA GLU A 44 37.57 28.69 2.29
C GLU A 44 36.41 29.69 2.42
N THR A 45 36.39 30.70 1.55
CA THR A 45 35.29 31.64 1.44
C THR A 45 34.22 31.03 0.52
N GLY A 46 33.12 30.56 1.10
CA GLY A 46 32.00 29.95 0.35
C GLY A 46 31.08 29.11 1.25
N GLU A 47 30.06 28.49 0.65
CA GLU A 47 29.33 27.39 1.27
C GLU A 47 30.04 26.07 0.96
N PRO A 48 30.04 25.07 1.88
CA PRO A 48 30.65 23.78 1.65
C PRO A 48 30.06 23.08 0.40
N PRO A 49 30.86 22.36 -0.39
CA PRO A 49 30.35 21.55 -1.50
C PRO A 49 29.45 20.44 -0.96
N GLN A 50 28.42 20.04 -1.71
CA GLN A 50 27.59 18.90 -1.31
C GLN A 50 28.26 17.60 -1.74
N LEU A 51 28.75 16.81 -0.78
CA LEU A 51 29.28 15.47 -1.05
C LEU A 51 28.15 14.48 -1.35
N ASP A 52 28.43 13.41 -2.10
CA ASP A 52 27.45 12.33 -2.30
C ASP A 52 27.20 11.61 -0.98
N THR A 53 25.92 11.50 -0.62
CA THR A 53 25.47 10.87 0.62
C THR A 53 24.69 9.59 0.37
N HIS A 54 24.54 9.13 -0.87
CA HIS A 54 23.74 7.95 -1.22
C HIS A 54 24.59 6.69 -1.42
N GLY A 55 25.88 6.84 -1.76
CA GLY A 55 26.79 5.73 -2.07
C GLY A 55 27.10 4.75 -0.93
N PHE A 56 26.63 5.01 0.31
CA PHE A 56 26.92 4.15 1.47
C PHE A 56 25.89 3.05 1.71
N ALA A 57 24.77 3.02 0.97
CA ALA A 57 23.69 2.08 1.21
C ALA A 57 24.14 0.62 1.11
N ASN A 58 23.85 -0.14 2.18
CA ASN A 58 24.13 -1.57 2.30
C ASN A 58 25.62 -1.93 2.12
N GLY A 59 26.53 -0.96 2.31
CA GLY A 59 27.97 -1.17 2.28
C GLY A 59 28.57 -1.38 3.67
N CYS A 60 29.84 -1.80 3.68
CA CYS A 60 30.61 -2.09 4.89
C CYS A 60 31.71 -1.05 5.07
N TYR A 61 31.72 -0.33 6.19
CA TYR A 61 32.61 0.82 6.41
C TYR A 61 33.18 0.89 7.83
N LEU A 62 34.39 1.44 7.96
CA LEU A 62 34.92 2.00 9.20
C LEU A 62 34.59 3.50 9.25
N VAL A 63 34.39 4.05 10.46
CA VAL A 63 34.23 5.49 10.66
C VAL A 63 35.52 6.05 11.27
N ARG A 64 36.29 6.81 10.48
CA ARG A 64 37.56 7.41 10.91
C ARG A 64 37.42 8.92 11.12
N SER A 65 38.00 9.44 12.19
CA SER A 65 38.19 10.87 12.45
C SER A 65 39.65 11.13 12.84
N GLY A 66 40.38 11.90 12.03
CA GLY A 66 41.83 12.06 12.19
C GLY A 66 42.57 10.71 12.21
N ASP A 67 43.37 10.46 13.24
CA ASP A 67 44.10 9.19 13.46
C ASP A 67 43.31 8.20 14.35
N THR A 68 42.01 8.41 14.52
CA THR A 68 41.16 7.58 15.39
C THR A 68 39.96 7.01 14.64
N PHE A 69 39.48 5.86 15.11
CA PHE A 69 38.35 5.13 14.56
C PHE A 69 37.26 5.00 15.60
N LEU A 70 36.01 4.98 15.18
CA LEU A 70 34.89 4.67 16.06
C LEU A 70 34.96 3.18 16.45
N THR A 71 35.05 2.91 17.75
CA THR A 71 35.23 1.56 18.31
C THR A 71 34.18 1.31 19.39
N ALA A 72 33.73 0.06 19.53
CA ALA A 72 32.96 -0.34 20.70
C ALA A 72 33.90 -0.30 21.93
N ASN A 73 33.46 0.37 23.00
CA ASN A 73 34.26 0.51 24.20
C ASN A 73 34.45 -0.85 24.92
N ALA A 74 35.29 -0.88 25.96
CA ALA A 74 35.59 -2.11 26.69
C ALA A 74 34.36 -2.79 27.35
N SER A 75 33.27 -2.06 27.60
CA SER A 75 32.02 -2.65 28.11
C SER A 75 31.10 -3.19 27.01
N GLY A 76 31.33 -2.83 25.74
CA GLY A 76 30.48 -3.18 24.60
C GLY A 76 29.11 -2.46 24.60
N GLN A 77 28.99 -1.37 25.36
CA GLN A 77 27.72 -0.64 25.55
C GLN A 77 27.74 0.80 25.02
N ALA A 78 28.90 1.28 24.59
CA ALA A 78 29.07 2.61 24.02
C ALA A 78 30.11 2.59 22.91
N TYR A 79 30.12 3.63 22.09
CA TYR A 79 31.16 3.87 21.11
C TYR A 79 32.08 5.02 21.53
N GLU A 80 33.35 4.90 21.19
CA GLU A 80 34.35 5.94 21.40
C GLU A 80 35.39 5.93 20.28
N PHE A 81 35.98 7.09 20.01
CA PHE A 81 37.09 7.20 19.06
C PHE A 81 38.41 6.72 19.69
N ASN A 82 39.07 5.76 19.06
CA ASN A 82 40.32 5.16 19.52
C ASN A 82 41.34 5.06 18.36
N ALA A 83 42.63 5.15 18.64
CA ALA A 83 43.70 5.09 17.63
C ALA A 83 43.95 3.69 17.03
N SER A 84 43.29 2.64 17.53
CA SER A 84 43.48 1.26 17.07
C SER A 84 42.54 0.89 15.92
N GLU A 85 43.03 0.92 14.69
CA GLU A 85 42.30 0.44 13.50
C GLU A 85 41.86 -1.04 13.64
N ASP A 86 42.70 -1.89 14.22
CA ASP A 86 42.36 -3.31 14.48
C ASP A 86 41.14 -3.48 15.42
N ALA A 87 40.80 -2.43 16.19
CA ALA A 87 39.66 -2.40 17.09
C ALA A 87 38.47 -1.59 16.52
N ALA A 88 38.59 -1.06 15.29
CA ALA A 88 37.54 -0.33 14.60
C ALA A 88 36.30 -1.21 14.43
N ALA A 89 35.15 -0.66 14.83
CA ALA A 89 33.87 -1.28 14.54
C ALA A 89 33.60 -1.20 13.03
N ARG A 90 33.08 -2.30 12.47
CA ARG A 90 32.77 -2.46 11.05
C ARG A 90 31.27 -2.30 10.90
N PHE A 91 30.85 -1.16 10.39
CA PHE A 91 29.44 -0.82 10.26
C PHE A 91 28.92 -1.22 8.89
N PHE A 92 27.88 -2.05 8.90
CA PHE A 92 26.94 -2.13 7.79
C PHE A 92 26.06 -0.89 7.81
N MET A 93 26.14 -0.08 6.75
CA MET A 93 25.35 1.15 6.64
C MET A 93 24.01 0.85 5.97
N LYS A 94 23.04 0.39 6.77
CA LYS A 94 21.66 0.16 6.30
C LYS A 94 21.00 1.51 6.06
N ALA A 95 20.54 1.77 4.84
CA ALA A 95 19.79 2.98 4.56
C ALA A 95 18.45 2.95 5.33
N SER A 96 18.17 3.98 6.13
CA SER A 96 16.87 4.18 6.79
C SER A 96 15.97 5.13 5.99
N ASP A 97 16.58 5.96 5.14
CA ASP A 97 15.95 6.85 4.15
C ASP A 97 17.02 7.34 3.16
N LEU A 98 16.63 8.14 2.17
CA LEU A 98 17.57 8.77 1.24
C LEU A 98 18.61 9.61 2.00
N GLY A 99 19.87 9.15 1.98
CA GLY A 99 20.99 9.83 2.64
C GLY A 99 20.93 9.75 4.17
N ALA A 100 20.18 8.80 4.73
CA ALA A 100 20.14 8.52 6.17
C ALA A 100 20.45 7.04 6.42
N TYR A 101 21.23 6.76 7.47
CA TYR A 101 21.78 5.44 7.73
C TYR A 101 21.64 5.03 9.20
N LEU A 102 21.39 3.74 9.39
CA LEU A 102 21.68 3.01 10.62
C LEU A 102 23.10 2.46 10.49
N LEU A 103 23.96 2.75 11.46
CA LEU A 103 25.29 2.18 11.54
C LEU A 103 25.22 0.93 12.43
N TYR A 104 25.19 -0.25 11.80
CA TYR A 104 25.03 -1.56 12.45
C TYR A 104 26.35 -2.32 12.46
N ASP A 105 26.95 -2.51 13.62
CA ASP A 105 28.28 -3.12 13.75
C ASP A 105 28.29 -4.65 13.60
N GLU A 106 29.49 -5.22 13.48
CA GLU A 106 29.70 -6.65 13.30
C GLU A 106 29.16 -7.53 14.44
N GLY A 107 28.94 -6.95 15.63
CA GLY A 107 28.35 -7.60 16.79
C GLY A 107 26.85 -7.34 16.96
N GLY A 108 26.21 -6.76 15.95
CA GLY A 108 24.77 -6.47 15.92
C GLY A 108 24.34 -5.26 16.76
N GLY A 109 25.25 -4.31 16.99
CA GLY A 109 24.99 -3.07 17.72
C GLY A 109 24.76 -1.88 16.79
N TYR A 110 23.74 -1.08 17.09
CA TYR A 110 23.48 0.20 16.47
C TYR A 110 24.24 1.33 17.18
N LEU A 111 24.81 2.26 16.42
CA LEU A 111 25.22 3.57 16.94
C LEU A 111 23.99 4.41 17.25
N VAL A 112 23.75 4.69 18.53
CA VAL A 112 22.58 5.42 19.00
C VAL A 112 22.99 6.63 19.83
N SER A 113 22.28 7.75 19.69
CA SER A 113 22.31 8.81 20.68
C SER A 113 20.95 9.51 20.79
N ASP A 114 20.39 9.57 22.00
CA ASP A 114 19.11 10.24 22.25
C ASP A 114 19.32 11.70 22.68
N ASP A 115 20.14 11.92 23.71
CA ASP A 115 20.41 13.23 24.33
C ASP A 115 21.81 13.33 24.99
N GLY A 116 22.72 12.39 24.70
CA GLY A 116 23.94 12.21 25.49
C GLY A 116 25.10 11.45 24.78
N PRO A 117 25.72 10.44 25.44
CA PRO A 117 26.87 9.74 24.88
C PRO A 117 26.49 8.91 23.64
N LEU A 118 27.52 8.43 22.93
CA LEU A 118 27.34 7.47 21.84
C LEU A 118 27.11 6.09 22.42
N LEU A 119 25.87 5.62 22.38
CA LEU A 119 25.46 4.33 22.91
C LEU A 119 25.58 3.26 21.83
N ARG A 120 25.84 2.03 22.28
CA ARG A 120 25.72 0.82 21.49
C ARG A 120 24.49 0.05 21.97
N GLN A 121 23.45 -0.04 21.15
CA GLN A 121 22.21 -0.75 21.46
C GLN A 121 22.02 -1.91 20.49
N THR A 122 21.58 -3.07 20.94
CA THR A 122 21.28 -4.23 20.07
C THR A 122 19.79 -4.39 19.77
N ALA A 123 18.98 -3.46 20.26
CA ALA A 123 17.55 -3.37 20.01
C ALA A 123 17.16 -1.89 20.06
N LEU A 124 16.27 -1.47 19.16
CA LEU A 124 15.80 -0.10 19.07
C LEU A 124 14.34 0.02 19.53
N GLN A 125 13.93 1.23 19.87
CA GLN A 125 12.52 1.60 19.95
C GLN A 125 12.06 2.22 18.63
N SER A 126 10.75 2.30 18.41
CA SER A 126 10.16 2.88 17.19
C SER A 126 8.79 3.47 17.49
N ASP A 127 8.29 4.31 16.59
CA ASP A 127 6.93 4.85 16.58
C ASP A 127 5.86 3.75 16.62
N VAL A 128 6.11 2.60 15.99
CA VAL A 128 5.23 1.42 16.05
C VAL A 128 5.23 0.83 17.48
N LEU A 129 6.40 0.48 18.02
CA LEU A 129 6.50 -0.16 19.34
C LEU A 129 6.04 0.74 20.51
N LEU A 130 6.13 2.06 20.33
CA LEU A 130 5.70 3.05 21.32
C LEU A 130 4.28 3.57 21.09
N ILE A 131 3.68 3.27 19.93
CA ILE A 131 2.40 3.84 19.48
C ILE A 131 2.46 5.39 19.54
N ASP A 132 3.56 5.94 19.02
CA ASP A 132 3.86 7.38 19.03
C ASP A 132 4.42 7.81 17.68
N ASP A 133 3.57 8.38 16.83
CA ASP A 133 3.93 8.85 15.48
C ASP A 133 4.96 9.99 15.48
N THR A 134 5.23 10.61 16.63
CA THR A 134 6.24 11.67 16.76
C THR A 134 7.63 11.14 17.11
N TYR A 135 7.74 9.85 17.46
CA TYR A 135 9.01 9.27 17.86
C TYR A 135 9.98 9.13 16.70
N ILE A 136 11.21 9.61 16.90
CA ILE A 136 12.34 9.42 15.99
C ILE A 136 13.44 8.67 16.73
N SER A 137 13.97 7.62 16.11
CA SER A 137 15.05 6.82 16.70
C SER A 137 16.34 7.62 16.76
N GLY A 138 17.05 7.51 17.89
CA GLY A 138 18.41 8.07 18.03
C GLY A 138 19.47 7.34 17.20
N ALA A 139 19.09 6.29 16.45
CA ALA A 139 19.97 5.51 15.59
C ALA A 139 20.06 6.03 14.15
N GLU A 140 19.25 7.01 13.77
CA GLU A 140 19.21 7.55 12.40
C GLU A 140 20.23 8.68 12.22
N TRP A 141 21.25 8.45 11.38
CA TRP A 141 22.33 9.41 11.12
C TRP A 141 22.34 9.87 9.66
N LEU A 142 22.41 11.19 9.45
CA LEU A 142 22.51 11.83 8.14
C LEU A 142 23.96 12.29 7.92
N PRO A 143 24.74 11.65 7.02
CA PRO A 143 25.97 12.24 6.53
C PRO A 143 25.69 13.53 5.77
N GLU A 144 26.48 14.55 6.07
CA GLU A 144 26.52 15.82 5.36
C GLU A 144 27.97 16.30 5.27
N THR A 145 28.27 17.26 4.40
CA THR A 145 29.62 17.83 4.30
C THR A 145 30.01 18.52 5.60
N SER A 146 31.22 18.26 6.11
CA SER A 146 31.70 18.90 7.33
C SER A 146 31.90 20.40 7.12
N LEU A 147 31.55 21.18 8.14
CA LEU A 147 31.79 22.63 8.15
C LEU A 147 33.25 22.99 8.53
N VAL A 148 34.01 22.01 9.03
CA VAL A 148 35.40 22.19 9.48
C VAL A 148 36.40 21.70 8.42
N ASP A 149 36.04 20.65 7.67
CA ASP A 149 36.86 20.09 6.59
C ASP A 149 35.94 19.69 5.41
N TRP A 150 35.90 20.52 4.36
CA TRP A 150 34.96 20.37 3.25
C TRP A 150 35.18 19.10 2.39
N ASP A 151 36.31 18.40 2.57
CA ASP A 151 36.60 17.12 1.91
C ASP A 151 36.07 15.91 2.72
N GLN A 152 35.53 16.13 3.92
CA GLN A 152 35.05 15.10 4.83
C GLN A 152 33.56 15.25 5.15
N TYR A 153 32.98 14.19 5.71
CA TYR A 153 31.62 14.20 6.21
C TYR A 153 31.56 14.63 7.68
N GLN A 154 30.39 15.00 8.15
CA GLN A 154 29.97 14.97 9.54
C GLN A 154 28.62 14.25 9.62
N LEU A 155 28.32 13.64 10.77
CA LEU A 155 27.07 12.87 10.96
C LEU A 155 26.10 13.66 11.82
N ARG A 156 24.92 13.99 11.27
CA ARG A 156 23.82 14.63 11.99
C ARG A 156 22.84 13.58 12.50
N ASN A 157 22.45 13.67 13.76
CA ASN A 157 21.44 12.79 14.33
C ASN A 157 20.04 13.33 14.00
N ARG A 158 19.21 12.52 13.34
CA ARG A 158 17.88 12.94 12.89
C ARG A 158 16.94 13.35 14.03
N ARG A 159 17.10 12.74 15.20
CA ARG A 159 16.19 12.92 16.33
C ARG A 159 16.27 14.32 16.95
N ASN A 160 17.48 14.85 17.09
CA ASN A 160 17.75 16.06 17.87
C ASN A 160 18.51 17.14 17.11
N ASP A 161 18.83 16.90 15.83
CA ASP A 161 19.54 17.85 14.96
C ASP A 161 20.95 18.23 15.46
N GLN A 162 21.56 17.38 16.30
CA GLN A 162 22.94 17.55 16.77
C GLN A 162 23.91 16.70 15.96
N LEU A 163 25.20 17.07 15.97
CA LEU A 163 26.24 16.38 15.22
C LEU A 163 27.00 15.38 16.09
N LEU A 164 27.53 14.33 15.47
CA LEU A 164 28.49 13.43 16.06
C LEU A 164 29.75 14.20 16.46
N GLY A 165 30.03 14.23 17.76
CA GLY A 165 31.27 14.74 18.34
C GLY A 165 32.21 13.63 18.80
N GLN A 166 33.37 14.01 19.35
CA GLN A 166 34.40 13.05 19.78
C GLN A 166 33.95 12.11 20.92
N THR A 167 33.04 12.57 21.78
CA THR A 167 32.62 11.86 23.01
C THR A 167 31.10 11.71 23.15
N GLY A 168 30.32 12.10 22.14
CA GLY A 168 28.85 12.24 22.24
C GLY A 168 28.32 13.17 21.16
N LEU A 169 27.12 13.73 21.37
CA LEU A 169 26.57 14.77 20.50
C LEU A 169 27.17 16.16 20.78
N ALA A 170 27.27 16.98 19.75
CA ALA A 170 27.83 18.35 19.81
C ALA A 170 27.16 19.29 18.78
N GLU A 171 27.32 20.60 18.99
CA GLU A 171 26.89 21.63 18.01
C GLU A 171 27.84 21.68 16.79
N GLU A 172 29.13 21.44 17.01
CA GLU A 172 30.14 21.29 15.96
C GLU A 172 30.53 19.82 15.85
N GLY A 173 30.35 19.24 14.66
CA GLY A 173 30.64 17.84 14.38
C GLY A 173 32.13 17.57 14.18
N VAL A 174 32.58 16.38 14.56
CA VAL A 174 33.92 15.93 14.15
C VAL A 174 33.91 15.55 12.67
N PRO A 175 34.92 15.97 11.88
CA PRO A 175 35.10 15.46 10.52
C PRO A 175 35.32 13.94 10.53
N VAL A 176 34.63 13.25 9.65
CA VAL A 176 34.71 11.79 9.48
C VAL A 176 34.88 11.38 8.02
N THR A 177 35.55 10.26 7.82
CA THR A 177 35.65 9.54 6.55
C THR A 177 35.08 8.14 6.72
N PHE A 178 34.29 7.68 5.75
CA PHE A 178 33.84 6.29 5.65
C PHE A 178 34.84 5.49 4.83
N GLU A 179 35.57 4.58 5.46
CA GLU A 179 36.57 3.75 4.79
C GLU A 179 36.00 2.37 4.46
N PRO A 180 36.01 1.94 3.18
CA PRO A 180 35.50 0.63 2.81
C PRO A 180 36.17 -0.50 3.59
N ALA A 181 35.36 -1.39 4.14
CA ALA A 181 35.78 -2.52 4.96
C ALA A 181 35.18 -3.84 4.46
N THR A 182 35.55 -4.94 5.11
CA THR A 182 34.98 -6.27 4.86
C THR A 182 34.64 -6.95 6.19
N GLY A 183 33.76 -7.94 6.18
CA GLY A 183 33.39 -8.69 7.38
C GLY A 183 32.42 -7.93 8.31
N CYS A 184 31.59 -7.05 7.76
CA CYS A 184 30.40 -6.56 8.45
C CYS A 184 29.34 -7.66 8.55
N THR A 185 28.47 -7.53 9.54
CA THR A 185 27.23 -8.32 9.65
C THR A 185 26.12 -7.56 8.94
N GLU A 186 25.38 -8.21 8.04
CA GLU A 186 24.24 -7.59 7.37
C GLU A 186 23.14 -7.25 8.40
N HIS A 187 22.45 -6.13 8.19
CA HIS A 187 21.28 -5.77 8.98
C HIS A 187 20.16 -6.81 8.78
N PRO A 188 19.40 -7.18 9.83
CA PRO A 188 18.23 -8.08 9.70
C PRO A 188 17.28 -7.67 8.57
N GLU A 189 16.96 -8.61 7.68
CA GLU A 189 16.08 -8.39 6.52
C GLU A 189 15.56 -9.74 5.97
N LEU A 190 14.41 -9.73 5.28
CA LEU A 190 13.91 -10.93 4.59
C LEU A 190 14.67 -11.21 3.28
N THR A 191 14.86 -12.49 2.98
CA THR A 191 15.41 -12.95 1.70
C THR A 191 14.36 -12.81 0.58
N LEU A 192 14.84 -12.81 -0.67
CA LEU A 192 13.96 -12.82 -1.85
C LEU A 192 13.67 -14.23 -2.36
N ASP A 193 14.50 -15.20 -1.99
CA ASP A 193 14.43 -16.59 -2.47
C ASP A 193 14.28 -16.66 -4.01
N ALA A 194 14.97 -15.74 -4.68
CA ALA A 194 14.95 -15.52 -6.11
C ALA A 194 16.32 -15.03 -6.58
N THR A 195 16.73 -15.47 -7.77
CA THR A 195 17.99 -15.05 -8.40
C THR A 195 17.78 -14.77 -9.89
N GLY A 196 18.47 -13.77 -10.42
CA GLY A 196 18.32 -13.33 -11.81
C GLY A 196 18.10 -11.82 -11.88
N THR A 197 17.88 -11.33 -13.09
CA THR A 197 17.58 -9.92 -13.37
C THR A 197 16.45 -9.83 -14.37
N VAL A 198 15.58 -8.82 -14.25
CA VAL A 198 14.48 -8.61 -15.20
C VAL A 198 15.06 -8.27 -16.57
N GLU A 199 14.83 -9.14 -17.56
CA GLU A 199 15.29 -8.93 -18.95
C GLU A 199 14.12 -8.63 -19.90
N ARG A 200 12.95 -9.24 -19.67
CA ARG A 200 11.78 -9.07 -20.54
C ARG A 200 10.88 -7.95 -20.04
N THR A 201 10.73 -6.91 -20.85
CA THR A 201 9.85 -5.76 -20.58
C THR A 201 8.80 -5.52 -21.66
N THR A 202 8.93 -6.15 -22.82
CA THR A 202 8.01 -6.03 -23.97
C THR A 202 7.79 -7.36 -24.68
N PHE A 203 6.70 -7.44 -25.43
CA PHE A 203 6.44 -8.47 -26.44
C PHE A 203 6.96 -8.03 -27.82
N ALA A 204 7.01 -8.97 -28.77
CA ALA A 204 7.51 -8.71 -30.12
C ALA A 204 6.64 -7.73 -30.94
N ASP A 205 5.38 -7.56 -30.54
CA ASP A 205 4.43 -6.58 -31.12
C ASP A 205 4.58 -5.17 -30.53
N GLY A 206 5.43 -5.00 -29.52
CA GLY A 206 5.67 -3.74 -28.84
C GLY A 206 4.81 -3.51 -27.59
N ASP A 207 3.87 -4.41 -27.29
CA ASP A 207 3.10 -4.34 -26.04
C ASP A 207 4.00 -4.57 -24.83
N LEU A 208 3.66 -3.95 -23.70
CA LEU A 208 4.39 -4.19 -22.45
C LEU A 208 4.20 -5.63 -21.97
N TYR A 209 5.28 -6.20 -21.44
CA TYR A 209 5.23 -7.44 -20.68
C TYR A 209 5.05 -7.10 -19.20
N GLY A 210 3.95 -7.56 -18.59
CA GLY A 210 3.66 -7.32 -17.19
C GLY A 210 2.27 -7.73 -16.75
N ILE A 211 2.20 -8.14 -15.49
CA ILE A 211 0.96 -8.40 -14.76
C ILE A 211 0.54 -7.11 -14.03
N VAL A 212 -0.76 -6.82 -14.04
CA VAL A 212 -1.37 -5.84 -13.14
C VAL A 212 -2.04 -6.54 -11.94
N ASP A 213 -1.82 -6.00 -10.76
CA ASP A 213 -2.74 -6.11 -9.62
C ASP A 213 -3.59 -4.84 -9.58
N THR A 214 -4.84 -4.96 -10.01
CA THR A 214 -5.74 -3.81 -10.22
C THR A 214 -6.27 -3.25 -8.91
N HIS A 215 -6.07 -3.93 -7.78
CA HIS A 215 -6.65 -3.55 -6.51
C HIS A 215 -5.83 -4.08 -5.33
N SER A 216 -5.14 -3.19 -4.62
CA SER A 216 -4.27 -3.54 -3.51
C SER A 216 -4.29 -2.48 -2.41
N HIS A 217 -4.06 -2.90 -1.16
CA HIS A 217 -3.94 -2.04 0.01
C HIS A 217 -2.62 -2.25 0.79
N ILE A 218 -1.50 -2.02 0.13
CA ILE A 218 -0.14 -2.19 0.65
C ILE A 218 0.02 -1.52 2.04
N LEU A 219 -0.58 -0.35 2.23
CA LEU A 219 -0.39 0.52 3.40
C LEU A 219 -1.60 0.62 4.35
N SER A 220 -2.50 -0.37 4.40
CA SER A 220 -3.63 -0.38 5.34
C SER A 220 -3.25 -0.24 6.82
N ASN A 221 -2.00 -0.50 7.19
CA ASN A 221 -1.50 -0.26 8.54
C ASN A 221 -1.52 1.22 8.95
N PHE A 222 -1.61 2.14 7.99
CA PHE A 222 -1.85 3.56 8.21
C PHE A 222 -3.33 3.97 8.08
N GLY A 223 -4.22 3.03 7.75
CA GLY A 223 -5.65 3.23 7.90
C GLY A 223 -6.09 3.04 9.36
N PHE A 224 -7.36 3.26 9.62
CA PHE A 224 -8.04 2.86 10.86
C PHE A 224 -7.40 3.50 12.11
N GLY A 225 -7.03 4.78 12.00
CA GLY A 225 -6.36 5.55 13.06
C GLY A 225 -4.91 5.12 13.33
N GLY A 226 -4.31 4.28 12.48
CA GLY A 226 -2.97 3.74 12.66
C GLY A 226 -2.83 2.85 13.89
N GLY A 227 -3.96 2.34 14.39
CA GLY A 227 -4.06 1.69 15.70
C GLY A 227 -3.87 0.17 15.73
N GLY A 228 -3.43 -0.42 14.61
CA GLY A 228 -3.13 -1.84 14.54
C GLY A 228 -4.33 -2.74 14.27
N VAL A 229 -5.41 -2.25 13.64
CA VAL A 229 -6.44 -3.11 13.03
C VAL A 229 -5.83 -3.94 11.90
N PHE A 230 -4.98 -3.31 11.09
CA PHE A 230 -4.06 -4.01 10.20
C PHE A 230 -2.66 -3.97 10.81
N HIS A 231 -2.22 -5.09 11.34
CA HIS A 231 -0.91 -5.22 11.98
C HIS A 231 0.21 -5.45 10.95
N GLY A 232 1.32 -4.74 11.11
CA GLY A 232 2.52 -4.83 10.28
C GLY A 232 2.56 -3.80 9.14
N GLY A 233 3.72 -3.21 8.90
CA GLY A 233 3.95 -2.23 7.84
C GLY A 233 4.57 -2.83 6.58
N ALA A 234 4.31 -2.25 5.42
CA ALA A 234 4.95 -2.68 4.17
C ALA A 234 6.45 -2.34 4.13
N PHE A 235 6.90 -1.40 4.97
CA PHE A 235 8.29 -1.05 5.21
C PHE A 235 8.40 -0.36 6.58
N HIS A 236 9.63 -0.19 7.07
CA HIS A 236 9.92 0.66 8.22
C HIS A 236 11.36 1.16 8.12
N ARG A 237 11.64 2.40 8.55
CA ARG A 237 12.98 3.03 8.50
C ARG A 237 14.04 2.24 9.28
N LEU A 238 13.60 1.51 10.30
CA LEU A 238 14.43 0.65 11.15
C LEU A 238 14.44 -0.84 10.70
N GLY A 239 13.89 -1.15 9.52
CA GLY A 239 13.92 -2.51 8.95
C GLY A 239 12.84 -3.45 9.46
N VAL A 240 12.97 -4.73 9.09
CA VAL A 240 11.94 -5.77 9.25
C VAL A 240 11.50 -6.00 10.69
N GLU A 241 12.40 -5.89 11.66
CA GLU A 241 12.11 -6.09 13.09
C GLU A 241 11.05 -5.11 13.61
N HIS A 242 10.92 -3.95 12.95
CA HIS A 242 9.97 -2.90 13.29
C HIS A 242 8.80 -2.81 12.32
N ALA A 243 8.99 -3.27 11.08
CA ALA A 243 7.89 -3.36 10.11
C ALA A 243 6.95 -4.52 10.46
N LEU A 244 7.49 -5.67 10.87
CA LEU A 244 6.72 -6.89 11.14
C LEU A 244 6.95 -7.42 12.58
N PRO A 245 6.77 -6.60 13.64
CA PRO A 245 7.00 -7.01 15.01
C PRO A 245 5.89 -7.95 15.52
N ASP A 246 6.01 -8.49 16.73
CA ASP A 246 4.93 -9.23 17.41
C ASP A 246 3.62 -8.42 17.43
N CYS A 247 2.51 -9.04 17.02
CA CYS A 247 1.20 -8.39 16.98
C CYS A 247 0.49 -8.29 18.33
N ALA A 248 1.01 -8.93 19.40
CA ALA A 248 0.39 -8.90 20.73
C ALA A 248 0.22 -7.48 21.30
N LEU A 249 1.04 -6.52 20.84
CA LEU A 249 0.90 -5.11 21.20
C LEU A 249 -0.48 -4.54 20.80
N TYR A 250 -1.00 -4.96 19.65
CA TYR A 250 -2.26 -4.47 19.07
C TYR A 250 -3.40 -5.49 19.18
N HIS A 251 -3.10 -6.77 18.95
CA HIS A 251 -4.07 -7.85 18.93
C HIS A 251 -4.20 -8.57 20.28
N GLY A 252 -3.43 -8.18 21.30
CA GLY A 252 -3.42 -8.83 22.61
C GLY A 252 -2.78 -10.23 22.58
N GLU A 253 -2.61 -10.83 23.75
CA GLU A 253 -2.08 -12.19 23.88
C GLU A 253 -2.96 -13.17 23.09
N ASN A 254 -2.32 -14.05 22.30
CA ASN A 254 -2.98 -15.01 21.39
C ASN A 254 -4.02 -14.39 20.43
N GLY A 255 -3.87 -13.10 20.10
CA GLY A 255 -4.75 -12.42 19.16
C GLY A 255 -6.16 -12.15 19.70
N ARG A 256 -6.39 -12.25 21.01
CA ARG A 256 -7.74 -12.18 21.61
C ARG A 256 -8.41 -10.80 21.53
N LYS A 257 -7.68 -9.74 21.18
CA LYS A 257 -8.25 -8.41 20.90
C LYS A 257 -8.48 -8.13 19.42
N ASP A 258 -8.09 -9.03 18.54
CA ASP A 258 -8.36 -8.94 17.11
C ASP A 258 -9.77 -9.46 16.78
N ILE A 259 -10.77 -8.74 17.26
CA ILE A 259 -12.19 -9.13 17.14
C ILE A 259 -12.67 -9.03 15.70
N PHE A 260 -12.23 -7.99 14.98
CA PHE A 260 -12.56 -7.82 13.57
C PHE A 260 -11.87 -8.90 12.73
N GLY A 261 -10.58 -9.18 12.94
CA GLY A 261 -9.89 -10.28 12.26
C GLY A 261 -10.58 -11.62 12.51
N TYR A 262 -10.97 -11.93 13.76
CA TYR A 262 -11.72 -13.14 14.05
C TYR A 262 -13.05 -13.24 13.26
N ALA A 263 -13.82 -12.16 13.22
CA ALA A 263 -15.10 -12.13 12.52
C ALA A 263 -14.94 -12.33 11.00
N PHE A 264 -13.97 -11.63 10.40
CA PHE A 264 -13.64 -11.73 8.98
C PHE A 264 -13.01 -13.08 8.61
N ASP A 265 -12.15 -13.64 9.46
CA ASP A 265 -11.49 -14.93 9.23
C ASP A 265 -12.46 -16.11 9.36
N THR A 266 -13.43 -16.04 10.27
CA THR A 266 -14.37 -17.15 10.54
C THR A 266 -15.54 -17.16 9.57
N ALA A 267 -16.01 -15.99 9.14
CA ALA A 267 -17.21 -15.84 8.33
C ALA A 267 -16.92 -15.44 6.87
N GLY A 268 -15.71 -14.97 6.56
CA GLY A 268 -15.44 -14.23 5.32
C GLY A 268 -15.99 -12.81 5.36
N ALA A 269 -15.53 -11.96 4.42
CA ALA A 269 -15.94 -10.55 4.34
C ALA A 269 -17.45 -10.33 4.27
N ASP A 270 -18.15 -11.23 3.59
CA ASP A 270 -19.56 -11.09 3.24
C ASP A 270 -20.52 -11.54 4.35
N SER A 271 -20.02 -12.10 5.46
CA SER A 271 -20.90 -12.70 6.49
C SER A 271 -20.44 -12.54 7.93
N ALA A 272 -19.54 -11.60 8.22
CA ALA A 272 -19.03 -11.29 9.56
C ALA A 272 -20.16 -10.99 10.57
N ASP A 273 -20.58 -12.02 11.31
CA ASP A 273 -21.63 -11.96 12.33
C ASP A 273 -21.04 -11.55 13.69
N LEU A 274 -21.08 -10.25 13.99
CA LEU A 274 -20.67 -9.74 15.30
C LEU A 274 -21.71 -9.96 16.40
N THR A 275 -22.92 -10.43 16.11
CA THR A 275 -23.94 -10.65 17.15
C THR A 275 -23.56 -11.80 18.08
N GLY A 276 -22.92 -12.85 17.52
CA GLY A 276 -22.33 -13.95 18.29
C GLY A 276 -21.19 -13.50 19.21
N LEU A 277 -20.54 -12.36 18.90
CA LEU A 277 -19.39 -11.83 19.63
C LEU A 277 -19.76 -10.77 20.68
N ILE A 278 -21.06 -10.49 20.90
CA ILE A 278 -21.50 -9.51 21.91
C ILE A 278 -20.88 -9.76 23.31
N PRO A 279 -20.82 -11.01 23.83
CA PRO A 279 -20.19 -11.26 25.12
C PRO A 279 -18.70 -10.89 25.14
N ASP A 280 -17.97 -11.20 24.07
CA ASP A 280 -16.53 -10.94 23.92
C ASP A 280 -16.26 -9.43 23.77
N LEU A 281 -17.10 -8.75 23.01
CA LEU A 281 -17.08 -7.29 22.87
C LEU A 281 -17.25 -6.59 24.23
N VAL A 282 -18.19 -7.06 25.07
CA VAL A 282 -18.38 -6.54 26.43
C VAL A 282 -17.19 -6.87 27.34
N ALA A 283 -16.56 -8.04 27.14
CA ALA A 283 -15.37 -8.43 27.89
C ALA A 283 -14.10 -7.67 27.46
N GLY A 284 -14.09 -7.09 26.25
CA GLY A 284 -12.94 -6.41 25.66
C GLY A 284 -11.90 -7.35 25.05
N GLU A 285 -12.23 -8.65 24.94
CA GLU A 285 -11.40 -9.69 24.33
C GLU A 285 -12.24 -10.94 24.04
N LEU A 286 -11.82 -11.73 23.04
CA LEU A 286 -12.40 -13.01 22.65
C LEU A 286 -12.26 -14.04 23.77
N ALA A 287 -13.27 -14.87 24.00
CA ALA A 287 -13.21 -15.96 24.98
C ALA A 287 -12.20 -17.07 24.58
N GLU A 288 -11.92 -17.21 23.30
CA GLU A 288 -11.00 -18.20 22.73
C GLU A 288 -9.79 -17.52 22.08
N ASP A 289 -8.68 -18.24 21.98
CA ASP A 289 -7.50 -17.80 21.25
C ASP A 289 -7.81 -17.66 19.76
N ASN A 290 -7.33 -16.60 19.12
CA ASN A 290 -7.56 -16.35 17.69
C ASN A 290 -6.36 -16.81 16.84
N HIS A 291 -5.17 -16.27 17.13
CA HIS A 291 -3.96 -16.56 16.37
C HIS A 291 -2.68 -16.35 17.19
N MET A 292 -1.61 -17.04 16.78
CA MET A 292 -0.27 -16.81 17.34
C MET A 292 0.26 -15.46 16.88
N THR A 293 0.82 -14.69 17.81
CA THR A 293 1.21 -13.29 17.58
C THR A 293 2.64 -13.03 17.11
N PRO A 294 3.66 -13.90 17.35
CA PRO A 294 5.03 -13.63 16.94
C PRO A 294 5.17 -13.34 15.44
N GLY A 295 5.65 -12.13 15.13
CA GLY A 295 6.10 -11.70 13.80
C GLY A 295 7.55 -12.09 13.55
N TYR A 296 8.34 -11.21 12.94
CA TYR A 296 9.76 -11.46 12.67
C TYR A 296 10.55 -11.79 13.96
N PRO A 297 11.45 -12.79 13.96
CA PRO A 297 11.78 -13.69 12.85
C PRO A 297 10.96 -14.99 12.82
N GLU A 298 10.03 -15.21 13.76
CA GLU A 298 9.40 -16.51 13.97
C GLU A 298 8.17 -16.79 13.09
N PHE A 299 7.34 -15.78 12.82
CA PHE A 299 6.14 -15.86 11.97
C PHE A 299 5.28 -17.10 12.23
N THR A 300 4.90 -17.31 13.49
CA THR A 300 4.28 -18.58 13.92
C THR A 300 2.82 -18.74 13.51
N GLY A 301 2.12 -17.65 13.18
CA GLY A 301 0.70 -17.66 12.79
C GLY A 301 0.32 -16.75 11.63
N TRP A 302 1.16 -15.75 11.34
CA TRP A 302 0.96 -14.79 10.26
C TRP A 302 2.33 -14.44 9.64
N PRO A 303 2.40 -13.87 8.41
CA PRO A 303 1.28 -13.64 7.48
C PRO A 303 0.58 -14.94 7.09
N ASN A 304 -0.71 -14.85 6.73
CA ASN A 304 -1.51 -15.96 6.20
C ASN A 304 -2.75 -15.39 5.51
N ALA A 305 -2.55 -14.72 4.37
CA ALA A 305 -3.60 -14.01 3.65
C ALA A 305 -4.88 -14.83 3.34
N PRO A 306 -4.85 -16.17 3.15
CA PRO A 306 -6.08 -16.94 2.99
C PRO A 306 -7.04 -16.92 4.19
N THR A 307 -6.52 -16.76 5.41
CA THR A 307 -7.33 -16.90 6.64
C THR A 307 -6.94 -15.95 7.79
N ARG A 308 -6.12 -14.93 7.54
CA ARG A 308 -5.67 -13.93 8.53
C ARG A 308 -5.73 -12.54 7.91
N SER A 309 -6.92 -11.96 7.95
CA SER A 309 -7.30 -10.79 7.17
C SER A 309 -6.66 -9.49 7.68
N THR A 310 -6.27 -9.42 8.95
CA THR A 310 -5.79 -8.22 9.68
C THR A 310 -4.27 -8.11 9.78
N HIS A 311 -3.52 -8.90 9.02
CA HIS A 311 -2.05 -8.90 9.06
C HIS A 311 -1.45 -8.48 7.72
N GLN A 312 -0.33 -7.77 7.76
CA GLN A 312 0.41 -7.34 6.58
C GLN A 312 0.81 -8.53 5.69
N THR A 313 0.52 -8.43 4.39
CA THR A 313 0.79 -9.49 3.40
C THR A 313 1.55 -8.97 2.18
N GLN A 314 2.02 -7.73 2.25
CA GLN A 314 2.62 -6.97 1.14
C GLN A 314 3.86 -6.17 1.57
N TYR A 315 4.69 -6.73 2.47
CA TYR A 315 6.01 -6.19 2.77
C TYR A 315 6.86 -5.98 1.51
N PHE A 316 7.71 -4.95 1.48
CA PHE A 316 8.39 -4.52 0.26
C PHE A 316 9.25 -5.62 -0.38
N LYS A 317 9.87 -6.52 0.40
CA LYS A 317 10.61 -7.68 -0.13
C LYS A 317 9.69 -8.73 -0.77
N TRP A 318 8.46 -8.89 -0.27
CA TRP A 318 7.46 -9.74 -0.89
C TRP A 318 6.94 -9.14 -2.20
N LEU A 319 6.71 -7.82 -2.24
CA LEU A 319 6.39 -7.10 -3.47
C LEU A 319 7.56 -7.15 -4.47
N GLU A 320 8.81 -7.05 -4.01
CA GLU A 320 10.00 -7.20 -4.85
C GLU A 320 10.06 -8.60 -5.47
N ARG A 321 9.77 -9.65 -4.71
CA ARG A 321 9.69 -11.02 -5.23
C ARG A 321 8.57 -11.18 -6.26
N ALA A 322 7.40 -10.60 -6.02
CA ALA A 322 6.30 -10.57 -6.99
C ALA A 322 6.65 -9.77 -8.25
N HIS A 323 7.39 -8.68 -8.09
CA HIS A 323 7.97 -7.92 -9.20
C HIS A 323 8.92 -8.82 -10.01
N LEU A 324 9.84 -9.55 -9.40
CA LEU A 324 10.67 -10.51 -10.13
C LEU A 324 9.84 -11.58 -10.88
N ALA A 325 8.64 -11.92 -10.39
CA ALA A 325 7.73 -12.87 -11.06
C ALA A 325 6.98 -12.31 -12.27
N GLY A 326 6.96 -10.98 -12.45
CA GLY A 326 6.27 -10.31 -13.57
C GLY A 326 5.22 -9.28 -13.15
N LEU A 327 5.03 -9.01 -11.85
CA LEU A 327 4.20 -7.88 -11.41
C LEU A 327 4.85 -6.56 -11.86
N ARG A 328 4.13 -5.79 -12.67
CA ARG A 328 4.64 -4.55 -13.29
C ARG A 328 3.72 -3.36 -13.07
N LEU A 329 2.46 -3.59 -12.69
CA LEU A 329 1.55 -2.52 -12.33
C LEU A 329 0.79 -2.91 -11.07
N VAL A 330 0.69 -1.99 -10.11
CA VAL A 330 -0.20 -2.13 -8.94
C VAL A 330 -1.03 -0.86 -8.81
N VAL A 331 -2.32 -1.00 -8.50
CA VAL A 331 -3.16 0.12 -8.07
C VAL A 331 -3.26 0.08 -6.56
N GLN A 332 -2.55 0.99 -5.90
CA GLN A 332 -2.51 1.13 -4.44
C GLN A 332 -3.67 2.03 -3.99
N HIS A 333 -4.70 1.43 -3.42
CA HIS A 333 -5.84 2.15 -2.87
C HIS A 333 -5.60 2.51 -1.40
N ALA A 334 -5.69 3.80 -1.09
CA ALA A 334 -5.80 4.28 0.27
C ALA A 334 -7.17 3.88 0.83
N THR A 335 -7.16 2.96 1.80
CA THR A 335 -8.37 2.39 2.40
C THR A 335 -8.42 2.59 3.90
N THR A 336 -9.63 2.87 4.38
CA THR A 336 -9.94 2.93 5.81
C THR A 336 -11.46 2.91 6.04
N ASN A 337 -11.86 2.70 7.29
CA ASN A 337 -13.24 2.69 7.72
C ASN A 337 -13.36 3.32 9.13
N SER A 338 -13.98 4.49 9.19
CA SER A 338 -14.17 5.27 10.41
C SER A 338 -14.97 4.54 11.48
N VAL A 339 -15.97 3.73 11.13
CA VAL A 339 -16.79 3.00 12.11
C VAL A 339 -15.99 1.90 12.78
N ILE A 340 -15.24 1.10 12.01
CA ILE A 340 -14.35 0.07 12.57
C ILE A 340 -13.30 0.72 13.48
N CYS A 341 -12.69 1.84 13.06
CA CYS A 341 -11.74 2.58 13.88
C CYS A 341 -12.38 3.08 15.19
N ASN A 342 -13.47 3.84 15.08
CA ASN A 342 -14.17 4.41 16.24
C ASN A 342 -14.66 3.32 17.20
N PHE A 343 -15.10 2.18 16.68
CA PHE A 343 -15.47 1.04 17.50
C PHE A 343 -14.27 0.52 18.30
N THR A 344 -13.17 0.20 17.61
CA THR A 344 -11.97 -0.37 18.23
C THR A 344 -11.36 0.57 19.27
N ILE A 345 -11.24 1.86 18.94
CA ILE A 345 -10.61 2.86 19.80
C ILE A 345 -11.55 3.29 20.93
N GLY A 346 -12.82 3.57 20.62
CA GLY A 346 -13.83 3.96 21.61
C GLY A 346 -14.15 2.88 22.63
N GLN A 347 -13.97 1.60 22.27
CA GLN A 347 -14.05 0.49 23.23
C GLN A 347 -12.74 0.24 24.01
N GLY A 348 -11.65 0.94 23.69
CA GLY A 348 -10.35 0.72 24.33
C GLY A 348 -9.73 -0.64 23.99
N LEU A 349 -10.11 -1.25 22.86
CA LEU A 349 -9.53 -2.49 22.37
C LEU A 349 -8.09 -2.24 21.89
N GLN A 350 -7.90 -1.12 21.18
CA GLN A 350 -6.60 -0.66 20.69
C GLN A 350 -6.40 0.84 20.94
N GLN A 351 -5.18 1.31 20.75
CA GLN A 351 -4.82 2.74 20.81
C GLN A 351 -4.65 3.28 19.39
N SER A 352 -5.02 4.53 19.15
CA SER A 352 -4.80 5.18 17.87
C SER A 352 -3.56 6.06 17.89
N ARG A 353 -2.96 6.25 16.71
CA ARG A 353 -1.89 7.22 16.46
C ARG A 353 -2.47 8.57 16.03
N TYR A 354 -3.62 8.57 15.38
CA TYR A 354 -4.34 9.75 14.91
C TYR A 354 -5.86 9.49 14.89
N GLU A 355 -6.62 10.49 14.45
CA GLU A 355 -8.08 10.45 14.44
C GLU A 355 -8.67 9.43 13.45
N CYS A 356 -9.85 8.89 13.77
CA CYS A 356 -10.57 7.90 12.97
C CYS A 356 -11.31 8.48 11.76
N ASN A 357 -10.90 9.65 11.27
CA ASN A 357 -11.45 10.26 10.07
C ASN A 357 -10.91 9.53 8.82
N ASP A 358 -11.79 9.26 7.85
CA ASP A 358 -11.43 8.50 6.66
C ASP A 358 -10.37 9.22 5.82
N MET A 359 -10.54 10.52 5.59
CA MET A 359 -9.61 11.31 4.76
C MET A 359 -8.25 11.56 5.42
N VAL A 360 -8.17 11.55 6.76
CA VAL A 360 -6.88 11.56 7.49
C VAL A 360 -6.09 10.28 7.23
N GLY A 361 -6.76 9.13 7.24
CA GLY A 361 -6.14 7.86 6.86
C GLY A 361 -5.70 7.84 5.39
N VAL A 362 -6.54 8.40 4.50
CA VAL A 362 -6.22 8.53 3.07
C VAL A 362 -4.96 9.36 2.85
N ASP A 363 -4.90 10.57 3.42
CA ASP A 363 -3.74 11.47 3.29
C ASP A 363 -2.47 10.79 3.79
N ARG A 364 -2.54 10.07 4.92
CA ARG A 364 -1.39 9.36 5.46
C ARG A 364 -0.91 8.23 4.54
N ILE A 365 -1.83 7.45 3.98
CA ILE A 365 -1.46 6.37 3.06
C ILE A 365 -0.81 6.93 1.78
N ILE A 366 -1.27 8.07 1.27
CA ILE A 366 -0.66 8.74 0.12
C ILE A 366 0.79 9.14 0.46
N ASP A 367 1.00 9.85 1.57
CA ASP A 367 2.33 10.28 2.01
C ASP A 367 3.28 9.10 2.22
N GLU A 368 2.79 8.04 2.85
CA GLU A 368 3.59 6.85 3.14
C GLU A 368 3.87 6.01 1.89
N THR A 369 3.05 6.11 0.84
CA THR A 369 3.35 5.46 -0.45
C THR A 369 4.55 6.12 -1.13
N TYR A 370 4.64 7.45 -1.08
CA TYR A 370 5.84 8.17 -1.54
C TYR A 370 7.04 7.94 -0.61
N ALA A 371 6.82 7.80 0.70
CA ALA A 371 7.89 7.45 1.64
C ALA A 371 8.44 6.04 1.37
N MET A 372 7.58 5.08 0.99
CA MET A 372 7.98 3.74 0.57
C MET A 372 8.81 3.77 -0.72
N GLU A 373 8.40 4.54 -1.73
CA GLU A 373 9.20 4.77 -2.94
C GLU A 373 10.61 5.29 -2.57
N ARG A 374 10.68 6.32 -1.72
CA ARG A 374 11.96 6.87 -1.25
C ARG A 374 12.79 5.87 -0.45
N TYR A 375 12.15 5.05 0.39
CA TYR A 375 12.84 4.00 1.14
C TYR A 375 13.46 2.96 0.21
N ILE A 376 12.73 2.50 -0.81
CA ILE A 376 13.22 1.54 -1.81
C ILE A 376 14.34 2.16 -2.68
N ASP A 377 14.21 3.42 -3.06
CA ASP A 377 15.26 4.20 -3.73
C ASP A 377 16.53 4.25 -2.87
N ALA A 378 16.40 4.48 -1.55
CA ALA A 378 17.52 4.51 -0.62
C ALA A 378 18.23 3.17 -0.49
N GLN A 379 17.51 2.04 -0.54
CA GLN A 379 18.12 0.71 -0.61
C GLN A 379 18.85 0.47 -1.93
N SER A 380 18.44 1.17 -2.99
CA SER A 380 18.87 0.94 -4.38
C SER A 380 19.94 1.93 -4.87
N GLY A 381 20.52 2.71 -3.95
CA GLY A 381 21.64 3.61 -4.24
C GLY A 381 21.25 5.07 -4.53
N GLY A 382 20.00 5.47 -4.26
CA GLY A 382 19.60 6.88 -4.27
C GLY A 382 18.30 7.17 -5.02
N PRO A 383 17.94 8.46 -5.16
CA PRO A 383 16.67 8.89 -5.75
C PRO A 383 16.47 8.33 -7.16
N GLY A 384 15.31 7.74 -7.42
CA GLY A 384 14.96 7.18 -8.73
C GLY A 384 15.61 5.84 -9.06
N MET A 385 16.44 5.27 -8.18
CA MET A 385 17.18 4.03 -8.46
C MET A 385 16.39 2.76 -8.12
N GLY A 386 15.33 2.87 -7.32
CA GLY A 386 14.46 1.76 -6.93
C GLY A 386 13.54 1.25 -8.05
N TRP A 387 13.00 0.05 -7.83
CA TRP A 387 12.08 -0.65 -8.75
C TRP A 387 10.60 -0.28 -8.58
N PHE A 388 10.22 0.36 -7.47
CA PHE A 388 8.85 0.78 -7.17
C PHE A 388 8.67 2.25 -7.54
N ARG A 389 7.79 2.59 -8.51
CA ARG A 389 7.61 3.97 -8.98
C ARG A 389 6.14 4.38 -8.98
N VAL A 390 5.80 5.42 -8.23
CA VAL A 390 4.50 6.09 -8.33
C VAL A 390 4.42 6.82 -9.66
N VAL A 391 3.34 6.58 -10.41
CA VAL A 391 3.11 7.16 -11.74
C VAL A 391 1.77 7.87 -11.80
N GLN A 392 1.72 8.93 -12.60
CA GLN A 392 0.59 9.86 -12.67
C GLN A 392 0.03 10.01 -14.09
N THR A 393 0.62 9.34 -15.08
CA THR A 393 0.12 9.30 -16.46
C THR A 393 0.37 7.92 -17.07
N PRO A 394 -0.42 7.51 -18.08
CA PRO A 394 -0.15 6.28 -18.82
C PRO A 394 1.25 6.27 -19.46
N ALA A 395 1.72 7.42 -19.97
CA ALA A 395 3.05 7.54 -20.56
C ALA A 395 4.18 7.24 -19.56
N GLN A 396 4.07 7.75 -18.33
CA GLN A 396 5.01 7.42 -17.25
C GLN A 396 4.94 5.94 -16.87
N ALA A 397 3.74 5.36 -16.80
CA ALA A 397 3.57 3.93 -16.53
C ALA A 397 4.28 3.08 -17.59
N ARG A 398 4.15 3.44 -18.88
CA ARG A 398 4.85 2.76 -19.99
C ARG A 398 6.37 2.87 -19.88
N GLU A 399 6.89 4.06 -19.56
CA GLU A 399 8.32 4.28 -19.39
C GLU A 399 8.89 3.45 -18.23
N VAL A 400 8.23 3.50 -17.07
CA VAL A 400 8.62 2.76 -15.87
C VAL A 400 8.63 1.25 -16.16
N ILE A 401 7.56 0.70 -16.72
CA ILE A 401 7.48 -0.73 -17.01
C ILE A 401 8.50 -1.13 -18.09
N GLY A 402 8.63 -0.31 -19.14
CA GLY A 402 9.61 -0.52 -20.21
C GLY A 402 11.06 -0.54 -19.70
N SER A 403 11.35 0.18 -18.61
CA SER A 403 12.65 0.18 -17.92
C SER A 403 12.87 -1.00 -16.97
N GLY A 404 11.91 -1.92 -16.88
CA GLY A 404 11.99 -3.11 -16.03
C GLY A 404 11.56 -2.87 -14.58
N LYS A 405 10.88 -1.74 -14.30
CA LYS A 405 10.38 -1.36 -12.97
C LYS A 405 8.88 -1.64 -12.84
N MET A 406 8.34 -1.46 -11.64
CA MET A 406 6.92 -1.54 -11.35
C MET A 406 6.30 -0.15 -11.25
N ALA A 407 5.24 0.07 -12.02
CA ALA A 407 4.39 1.26 -11.96
C ALA A 407 3.34 1.12 -10.86
N VAL A 408 3.14 2.18 -10.08
CA VAL A 408 2.21 2.21 -8.96
C VAL A 408 1.25 3.38 -9.18
N ILE A 409 -0.03 3.07 -9.33
CA ILE A 409 -1.09 4.06 -9.49
C ILE A 409 -1.75 4.26 -8.13
N LEU A 410 -1.95 5.51 -7.72
CA LEU A 410 -2.62 5.80 -6.45
C LEU A 410 -4.14 5.87 -6.66
N GLY A 411 -4.86 5.22 -5.76
CA GLY A 411 -6.33 5.24 -5.69
C GLY A 411 -6.86 5.55 -4.29
N ILE A 412 -8.16 5.83 -4.19
CA ILE A 412 -8.87 6.03 -2.91
C ILE A 412 -10.07 5.08 -2.86
N GLU A 413 -10.21 4.38 -1.74
CA GLU A 413 -11.38 3.55 -1.43
C GLU A 413 -11.80 3.76 0.02
N THR A 414 -12.82 4.58 0.23
CA THR A 414 -13.37 4.82 1.56
C THR A 414 -14.85 5.17 1.48
N SER A 415 -15.54 5.07 2.61
CA SER A 415 -16.98 5.29 2.67
C SER A 415 -17.31 6.78 2.61
N ASP A 416 -16.72 7.59 3.49
CA ASP A 416 -16.98 9.03 3.57
C ASP A 416 -15.95 9.83 2.76
N LEU A 417 -15.89 9.55 1.45
CA LEU A 417 -14.99 10.23 0.50
C LEU A 417 -15.13 11.77 0.62
N PHE A 418 -14.01 12.47 0.74
CA PHE A 418 -13.92 13.93 0.91
C PHE A 418 -14.63 14.48 2.15
N ASP A 419 -14.86 13.67 3.17
CA ASP A 419 -15.72 14.02 4.32
C ASP A 419 -17.16 14.36 3.92
N CYS A 420 -17.58 13.94 2.72
CA CYS A 420 -18.95 14.09 2.22
C CYS A 420 -19.85 12.97 2.76
N ALA A 421 -19.96 12.87 4.08
CA ALA A 421 -20.84 11.90 4.74
C ALA A 421 -22.33 12.18 4.45
N LEU A 422 -23.18 11.15 4.51
CA LEU A 422 -24.63 11.33 4.35
C LEU A 422 -25.21 12.24 5.45
N THR A 423 -24.65 12.14 6.66
CA THR A 423 -25.00 12.99 7.81
C THR A 423 -23.78 13.79 8.22
N PRO A 424 -23.71 15.08 7.83
CA PRO A 424 -22.61 15.95 8.21
C PRO A 424 -22.53 16.15 9.73
N LYS A 425 -21.31 16.13 10.27
CA LYS A 425 -20.98 16.39 11.67
C LYS A 425 -20.60 17.87 11.86
N ASP A 426 -20.60 18.31 13.11
CA ASP A 426 -20.17 19.67 13.44
C ASP A 426 -18.70 19.88 13.07
N GLY A 427 -18.44 20.78 12.11
CA GLY A 427 -17.09 21.08 11.62
C GLY A 427 -16.77 20.46 10.26
N ASP A 428 -17.62 19.57 9.76
CA ASP A 428 -17.49 18.98 8.43
C ASP A 428 -17.65 20.04 7.33
N PRO A 429 -17.04 19.83 6.16
CA PRO A 429 -17.22 20.71 5.02
C PRO A 429 -18.67 20.69 4.54
N VAL A 430 -19.09 21.79 3.89
CA VAL A 430 -20.32 21.79 3.12
C VAL A 430 -20.04 21.05 1.81
N CYS A 431 -20.51 19.82 1.71
CA CYS A 431 -20.36 19.02 0.49
C CYS A 431 -21.27 19.57 -0.63
N ASP A 432 -20.73 20.43 -1.48
CA ASP A 432 -21.37 20.96 -2.67
C ASP A 432 -20.51 20.75 -3.92
N GLU A 433 -21.04 21.12 -5.10
CA GLU A 433 -20.33 20.93 -6.37
C GLU A 433 -18.97 21.65 -6.42
N ALA A 434 -18.83 22.80 -5.76
CA ALA A 434 -17.57 23.55 -5.77
C ALA A 434 -16.53 22.85 -4.90
N TYR A 435 -16.93 22.36 -3.73
CA TYR A 435 -16.08 21.59 -2.85
C TYR A 435 -15.62 20.27 -3.49
N ILE A 436 -16.53 19.54 -4.16
CA ILE A 436 -16.18 18.30 -4.88
C ILE A 436 -15.07 18.56 -5.92
N LYS A 437 -15.18 19.65 -6.69
CA LYS A 437 -14.16 20.02 -7.70
C LYS A 437 -12.84 20.37 -7.06
N GLU A 438 -12.85 21.13 -5.95
CA GLU A 438 -11.66 21.47 -5.19
C GLU A 438 -10.95 20.23 -4.66
N GLN A 439 -11.70 19.27 -4.11
CA GLN A 439 -11.14 18.02 -3.57
C GLN A 439 -10.60 17.12 -4.69
N LEU A 440 -11.31 17.00 -5.82
CA LEU A 440 -10.78 16.30 -6.99
C LEU A 440 -9.49 16.94 -7.49
N ASP A 441 -9.41 18.26 -7.58
CA ASP A 441 -8.18 18.95 -8.01
C ASP A 441 -7.03 18.75 -7.01
N TYR A 442 -7.33 18.78 -5.71
CA TYR A 442 -6.36 18.53 -4.64
C TYR A 442 -5.78 17.11 -4.72
N TYR A 443 -6.63 16.08 -4.71
CA TYR A 443 -6.17 14.69 -4.75
C TYR A 443 -5.54 14.32 -6.10
N TYR A 444 -6.02 14.90 -7.21
CA TYR A 444 -5.38 14.73 -8.50
C TYR A 444 -3.96 15.33 -8.50
N ALA A 445 -3.74 16.47 -7.85
CA ALA A 445 -2.42 17.08 -7.70
C ALA A 445 -1.47 16.26 -6.81
N LEU A 446 -2.00 15.52 -5.82
CA LEU A 446 -1.25 14.54 -5.03
C LEU A 446 -0.90 13.26 -5.80
N GLY A 447 -1.51 13.05 -6.96
CA GLY A 447 -1.23 11.92 -7.85
C GLY A 447 -2.31 10.84 -7.87
N ILE A 448 -3.46 11.04 -7.21
CA ILE A 448 -4.59 10.10 -7.30
C ILE A 448 -5.12 10.04 -8.73
N ARG A 449 -5.33 8.82 -9.23
CA ARG A 449 -5.85 8.57 -10.58
C ARG A 449 -7.01 7.59 -10.61
N ALA A 450 -7.14 6.71 -9.61
CA ALA A 450 -8.29 5.82 -9.43
C ALA A 450 -9.09 6.22 -8.20
N MET A 451 -10.40 6.02 -8.20
CA MET A 451 -11.23 6.38 -7.03
C MET A 451 -12.56 5.64 -7.05
N PHE A 452 -12.91 5.12 -5.88
CA PHE A 452 -14.25 4.63 -5.55
C PHE A 452 -15.11 5.82 -5.09
N PRO A 453 -16.23 6.12 -5.78
CA PRO A 453 -17.17 7.15 -5.32
C PRO A 453 -17.93 6.78 -4.05
N VAL A 454 -17.99 5.47 -3.75
CA VAL A 454 -18.62 4.90 -2.56
C VAL A 454 -17.98 3.55 -2.23
N HIS A 455 -18.01 3.18 -0.96
CA HIS A 455 -17.53 1.89 -0.45
C HIS A 455 -18.64 1.19 0.36
N LYS A 456 -18.40 0.86 1.63
CA LYS A 456 -19.35 0.12 2.48
C LYS A 456 -20.56 0.93 2.96
N TYR A 457 -20.41 2.23 3.23
CA TYR A 457 -21.47 3.03 3.85
C TYR A 457 -22.08 4.07 2.91
N ASP A 458 -23.31 4.44 3.23
CA ASP A 458 -24.05 5.54 2.64
C ASP A 458 -23.28 6.86 2.82
N ASN A 459 -23.02 7.56 1.72
CA ASN A 459 -22.42 8.89 1.72
C ASN A 459 -23.28 9.90 0.94
N ALA A 460 -22.81 11.14 0.78
CA ALA A 460 -23.56 12.17 0.06
C ALA A 460 -23.72 11.90 -1.45
N PHE A 461 -22.94 10.99 -2.03
CA PHE A 461 -22.92 10.66 -3.46
C PHE A 461 -23.85 9.49 -3.81
N SER A 462 -23.86 8.44 -2.98
CA SER A 462 -24.54 7.18 -3.27
C SER A 462 -24.85 6.41 -1.98
N PRO A 463 -25.88 5.56 -1.96
CA PRO A 463 -25.97 4.48 -0.99
C PRO A 463 -24.73 3.58 -1.06
N GLY A 464 -24.35 3.03 0.09
CA GLY A 464 -23.27 2.05 0.21
C GLY A 464 -23.56 0.75 -0.57
N ASP A 465 -22.56 -0.13 -0.64
CA ASP A 465 -22.58 -1.36 -1.43
C ASP A 465 -23.66 -2.39 -1.06
N GLY A 466 -24.37 -2.16 0.04
CA GLY A 466 -25.43 -3.01 0.52
C GLY A 466 -24.91 -4.28 1.18
N ASP A 467 -23.64 -4.34 1.58
CA ASP A 467 -23.16 -5.46 2.39
C ASP A 467 -23.96 -5.60 3.69
N ARG A 468 -24.13 -6.86 4.10
CA ARG A 468 -25.01 -7.26 5.21
C ARG A 468 -24.17 -7.47 6.46
N ALA A 469 -24.77 -8.12 7.46
CA ALA A 469 -24.14 -8.40 8.75
C ALA A 469 -23.60 -7.11 9.39
N PHE A 470 -22.40 -7.12 9.97
CA PHE A 470 -21.89 -5.95 10.67
C PHE A 470 -21.82 -4.68 9.82
N ILE A 471 -21.64 -4.78 8.50
CA ILE A 471 -21.61 -3.59 7.64
C ILE A 471 -22.96 -2.86 7.62
N GLU A 472 -24.09 -3.59 7.65
CA GLU A 472 -25.42 -2.99 7.79
C GLU A 472 -25.53 -2.17 9.08
N LEU A 473 -25.11 -2.75 10.21
CA LEU A 473 -25.08 -2.05 11.50
C LEU A 473 -24.11 -0.87 11.46
N GLY A 474 -22.94 -1.04 10.84
CA GLY A 474 -21.96 0.01 10.67
C GLY A 474 -22.49 1.19 9.86
N ASN A 475 -23.29 0.93 8.82
CA ASN A 475 -23.94 1.98 8.03
C ASN A 475 -24.97 2.77 8.86
N PHE A 476 -25.76 2.08 9.69
CA PHE A 476 -26.64 2.73 10.66
C PHE A 476 -25.84 3.62 11.62
N LEU A 477 -24.74 3.11 12.17
CA LEU A 477 -23.85 3.83 13.09
C LEU A 477 -23.16 5.04 12.45
N ASN A 478 -22.75 4.92 11.18
CA ASN A 478 -22.10 6.00 10.43
C ASN A 478 -23.07 7.14 10.13
N SER A 479 -24.23 6.77 9.56
CA SER A 479 -25.14 7.74 8.96
C SER A 479 -26.22 8.23 9.93
N GLY A 480 -26.51 7.54 11.04
CA GLY A 480 -27.67 7.83 11.87
C GLY A 480 -29.02 7.51 11.21
N HIS A 481 -29.02 6.94 10.02
CA HIS A 481 -30.21 6.52 9.29
C HIS A 481 -30.50 5.05 9.51
N TRP A 482 -31.79 4.71 9.61
CA TRP A 482 -32.26 3.35 9.44
C TRP A 482 -31.80 2.78 8.08
N SER A 483 -31.60 1.46 8.01
CA SER A 483 -31.30 0.73 6.78
C SER A 483 -32.38 1.04 5.72
N ASN A 484 -31.97 1.12 4.45
CA ASN A 484 -32.79 1.61 3.36
C ASN A 484 -33.06 0.53 2.29
N PHE A 485 -33.44 -0.66 2.72
CA PHE A 485 -33.61 -1.81 1.83
C PHE A 485 -35.07 -2.04 1.42
N THR A 486 -35.31 -2.19 0.11
CA THR A 486 -36.62 -2.39 -0.51
C THR A 486 -36.69 -3.71 -1.29
N LEU A 487 -37.90 -4.19 -1.54
CA LEU A 487 -38.17 -5.29 -2.48
C LEU A 487 -38.32 -4.80 -3.93
N ASP A 488 -38.35 -3.49 -4.16
CA ASP A 488 -38.44 -2.90 -5.51
C ASP A 488 -37.06 -2.75 -6.15
N CYS A 489 -36.48 -3.91 -6.49
CA CYS A 489 -35.14 -3.99 -7.05
C CYS A 489 -35.11 -3.89 -8.57
N PRO A 490 -33.99 -3.42 -9.16
CA PRO A 490 -33.80 -3.48 -10.60
C PRO A 490 -34.02 -4.90 -11.14
N ALA A 491 -34.72 -4.99 -12.28
CA ALA A 491 -34.94 -6.29 -12.93
C ALA A 491 -33.64 -6.92 -13.45
N GLU A 492 -32.66 -6.09 -13.83
CA GLU A 492 -31.31 -6.54 -14.16
C GLU A 492 -30.50 -6.59 -12.87
N VAL A 493 -30.37 -7.80 -12.31
CA VAL A 493 -29.52 -8.03 -11.14
C VAL A 493 -28.07 -7.91 -11.56
N THR A 494 -27.33 -7.07 -10.85
CA THR A 494 -25.89 -6.94 -11.03
C THR A 494 -25.18 -7.77 -9.97
N ASP A 495 -24.06 -8.41 -10.29
CA ASP A 495 -23.16 -8.99 -9.29
C ASP A 495 -22.78 -7.92 -8.23
N GLY A 496 -22.50 -8.34 -6.99
CA GLY A 496 -22.24 -7.46 -5.85
C GLY A 496 -22.92 -7.92 -4.55
N PHE A 497 -22.80 -7.09 -3.50
CA PHE A 497 -23.31 -7.35 -2.14
C PHE A 497 -24.79 -7.02 -1.95
N ASP A 498 -25.31 -6.04 -2.70
CA ASP A 498 -26.66 -5.49 -2.54
C ASP A 498 -27.79 -6.45 -2.98
N LYS A 499 -28.00 -7.56 -2.28
CA LYS A 499 -29.02 -8.57 -2.61
C LYS A 499 -29.41 -9.42 -1.39
N GLY A 500 -30.54 -10.12 -1.51
CA GLY A 500 -30.98 -11.09 -0.50
C GLY A 500 -31.50 -10.44 0.79
N ASP A 501 -31.60 -11.26 1.84
CA ASP A 501 -32.25 -10.92 3.11
C ASP A 501 -31.60 -9.70 3.80
N VAL A 502 -32.38 -9.04 4.66
CA VAL A 502 -31.88 -7.98 5.56
C VAL A 502 -31.60 -8.59 6.93
N ASN A 503 -30.39 -8.42 7.45
CA ASN A 503 -29.97 -9.10 8.68
C ASN A 503 -30.62 -8.47 9.91
N PHE A 504 -30.67 -7.14 9.97
CA PHE A 504 -31.24 -6.41 11.10
C PHE A 504 -32.61 -5.82 10.73
N GLY A 505 -33.63 -6.68 10.68
CA GLY A 505 -34.95 -6.28 10.17
C GLY A 505 -35.61 -5.12 10.93
N GLY A 506 -35.35 -4.97 12.23
CA GLY A 506 -35.83 -3.83 13.02
C GLY A 506 -35.11 -2.52 12.74
N LEU A 507 -33.92 -2.56 12.12
CA LEU A 507 -33.20 -1.37 11.65
C LEU A 507 -33.64 -0.92 10.26
N ASN A 508 -34.45 -1.69 9.53
CA ASN A 508 -34.86 -1.33 8.17
C ASN A 508 -36.11 -0.45 8.15
N GLN A 509 -35.93 0.81 7.70
CA GLN A 509 -37.03 1.74 7.44
C GLN A 509 -36.76 2.50 6.14
N PRO A 510 -37.13 1.93 4.98
CA PRO A 510 -36.87 2.55 3.69
C PRO A 510 -37.44 3.96 3.60
N ARG A 511 -36.62 4.87 3.09
CA ARG A 511 -36.90 6.31 3.01
C ARG A 511 -37.11 6.74 1.57
N ASP A 512 -38.11 7.60 1.36
CA ASP A 512 -38.41 8.18 0.04
C ASP A 512 -37.33 9.18 -0.41
N VAL A 513 -36.77 9.93 0.54
CA VAL A 513 -35.71 10.92 0.30
C VAL A 513 -34.42 10.39 0.92
N TYR A 514 -33.47 9.99 0.08
CA TYR A 514 -32.20 9.40 0.50
C TYR A 514 -31.43 10.28 1.50
N ALA A 515 -31.34 11.59 1.26
CA ALA A 515 -30.63 12.55 2.12
C ALA A 515 -31.58 13.31 3.09
N SER A 516 -32.65 12.66 3.54
CA SER A 516 -33.48 13.23 4.62
C SER A 516 -32.65 13.44 5.90
N PRO A 517 -33.04 14.31 6.84
CA PRO A 517 -32.34 14.40 8.12
C PRO A 517 -32.30 13.05 8.86
N ALA A 518 -31.14 12.70 9.41
CA ALA A 518 -30.98 11.49 10.21
C ALA A 518 -31.94 11.49 11.41
N PRO A 519 -32.75 10.42 11.60
CA PRO A 519 -33.68 10.34 12.73
C PRO A 519 -32.98 10.01 14.06
N ASN A 520 -31.77 9.43 14.01
CA ASN A 520 -31.04 8.98 15.19
C ASN A 520 -29.81 9.84 15.46
N ASN A 521 -29.60 10.17 16.73
CA ASN A 521 -28.39 10.85 17.16
C ASN A 521 -27.36 9.82 17.64
N LEU A 522 -26.35 9.58 16.81
CA LEU A 522 -25.26 8.64 17.08
C LEU A 522 -23.92 9.35 17.37
N SER A 523 -23.94 10.65 17.67
CA SER A 523 -22.72 11.45 17.88
C SER A 523 -21.84 10.95 19.03
N GLY A 524 -22.38 10.17 19.97
CA GLY A 524 -21.62 9.55 21.05
C GLY A 524 -20.94 8.24 20.68
N PHE A 525 -21.14 7.72 19.47
CA PHE A 525 -20.58 6.44 19.03
C PHE A 525 -19.05 6.39 19.10
N PRO A 526 -18.30 7.43 18.69
CA PRO A 526 -16.83 7.41 18.80
C PRO A 526 -16.30 7.20 20.23
N ASP A 527 -17.01 7.72 21.24
CA ASP A 527 -16.53 7.68 22.63
C ASP A 527 -17.02 6.44 23.39
N MET A 528 -18.23 5.96 23.09
CA MET A 528 -18.84 4.82 23.77
C MET A 528 -19.63 3.90 22.81
N PRO A 529 -18.96 3.24 21.86
CA PRO A 529 -19.60 2.44 20.80
C PRO A 529 -20.69 1.45 21.31
N LEU A 530 -20.38 0.61 22.29
CA LEU A 530 -21.31 -0.38 22.85
C LEU A 530 -22.48 0.29 23.60
N ASN A 531 -22.24 1.38 24.33
CA ASN A 531 -23.31 2.08 25.03
C ASN A 531 -24.32 2.66 24.04
N VAL A 532 -23.85 3.31 22.98
CA VAL A 532 -24.71 3.86 21.93
C VAL A 532 -25.45 2.75 21.19
N THR A 533 -24.73 1.69 20.78
CA THR A 533 -25.34 0.54 20.10
C THR A 533 -26.40 -0.14 20.95
N SER A 534 -26.19 -0.25 22.28
CA SER A 534 -27.14 -0.89 23.21
C SER A 534 -28.49 -0.17 23.33
N LEU A 535 -28.56 1.12 22.96
CA LEU A 535 -29.82 1.86 22.93
C LEU A 535 -30.78 1.33 21.86
N TYR A 536 -30.26 0.63 20.86
CA TYR A 536 -30.99 0.10 19.71
C TYR A 536 -31.05 -1.44 19.72
N LEU A 537 -30.78 -2.06 20.87
CA LEU A 537 -30.73 -3.52 20.99
C LEU A 537 -32.09 -4.17 20.68
N GLN A 538 -33.20 -3.46 20.92
CA GLN A 538 -34.52 -3.98 20.57
C GLN A 538 -34.65 -4.14 19.06
N GLU A 539 -34.28 -3.13 18.29
CA GLU A 539 -34.33 -3.11 16.83
C GLU A 539 -33.32 -4.09 16.21
N ILE A 540 -32.11 -4.18 16.79
CA ILE A 540 -31.06 -5.12 16.35
C ILE A 540 -31.49 -6.58 16.54
N LEU A 541 -32.26 -6.89 17.57
CA LEU A 541 -32.71 -8.27 17.87
C LEU A 541 -34.04 -8.66 17.19
N GLU A 542 -34.66 -7.75 16.45
CA GLU A 542 -35.82 -8.11 15.64
C GLU A 542 -35.40 -9.10 14.53
N PRO A 543 -36.28 -10.04 14.13
CA PRO A 543 -35.95 -11.03 13.11
C PRO A 543 -35.50 -10.41 11.78
N PRO A 544 -34.65 -11.11 11.00
CA PRO A 544 -34.28 -10.67 9.66
C PRO A 544 -35.52 -10.56 8.75
N LEU A 545 -35.42 -9.71 7.72
CA LEU A 545 -36.45 -9.63 6.67
C LEU A 545 -36.06 -10.56 5.52
N GLU A 546 -36.87 -11.60 5.31
CA GLU A 546 -36.67 -12.55 4.22
C GLU A 546 -37.15 -11.96 2.88
N GLY A 547 -36.31 -12.03 1.85
CA GLY A 547 -36.65 -11.62 0.49
C GLY A 547 -35.46 -11.11 -0.32
N GLU A 548 -35.69 -10.84 -1.61
CA GLU A 548 -34.70 -10.25 -2.50
C GLU A 548 -34.63 -8.73 -2.29
N TYR A 549 -34.09 -8.30 -1.16
CA TYR A 549 -33.94 -6.89 -0.85
C TYR A 549 -32.70 -6.28 -1.50
N CYS A 550 -32.80 -5.01 -1.86
CA CYS A 550 -31.68 -4.18 -2.32
C CYS A 550 -31.85 -2.74 -1.83
N GLN A 551 -30.83 -1.90 -2.00
CA GLN A 551 -30.88 -0.49 -1.64
C GLN A 551 -31.97 0.26 -2.41
N ASN A 552 -32.77 1.04 -1.68
CA ASN A 552 -33.93 1.78 -2.20
C ASN A 552 -33.59 3.11 -2.89
N ALA A 553 -32.30 3.43 -3.03
CA ALA A 553 -31.84 4.69 -3.59
C ALA A 553 -30.76 4.47 -4.66
N THR A 554 -30.49 5.50 -5.46
CA THR A 554 -29.47 5.53 -6.52
C THR A 554 -28.53 6.72 -6.29
N LEU A 555 -27.65 7.02 -7.25
CA LEU A 555 -26.80 8.21 -7.25
C LEU A 555 -27.60 9.48 -6.94
N THR A 556 -27.03 10.32 -6.07
CA THR A 556 -27.55 11.67 -5.82
C THR A 556 -27.09 12.62 -6.94
N PRO A 557 -27.66 13.83 -7.06
CA PRO A 557 -27.12 14.85 -7.98
C PRO A 557 -25.64 15.18 -7.74
N LEU A 558 -25.17 15.12 -6.48
CA LEU A 558 -23.76 15.28 -6.17
C LEU A 558 -22.93 14.07 -6.65
N GLY A 559 -23.47 12.85 -6.54
CA GLY A 559 -22.84 11.65 -7.09
C GLY A 559 -22.72 11.69 -8.61
N GLU A 560 -23.76 12.13 -9.33
CA GLU A 560 -23.66 12.36 -10.77
C GLU A 560 -22.63 13.43 -11.13
N THR A 561 -22.54 14.50 -10.31
CA THR A 561 -21.51 15.55 -10.46
C THR A 561 -20.11 14.98 -10.26
N LEU A 562 -19.88 14.19 -9.21
CA LEU A 562 -18.61 13.53 -8.94
C LEU A 562 -18.18 12.67 -10.14
N ILE A 563 -19.05 11.81 -10.64
CA ILE A 563 -18.79 10.98 -11.83
C ILE A 563 -18.44 11.83 -13.04
N ALA A 564 -19.20 12.90 -13.33
CA ALA A 564 -18.92 13.79 -14.45
C ALA A 564 -17.57 14.51 -14.32
N GLU A 565 -17.24 15.00 -13.13
CA GLU A 565 -15.99 15.71 -12.86
C GLU A 565 -14.78 14.78 -12.90
N MET A 566 -14.91 13.52 -12.46
CA MET A 566 -13.90 12.48 -12.64
C MET A 566 -13.66 12.16 -14.12
N MET A 567 -14.73 11.98 -14.91
CA MET A 567 -14.62 11.77 -16.36
C MET A 567 -13.95 12.94 -17.06
N SER A 568 -14.25 14.19 -16.66
CA SER A 568 -13.64 15.39 -17.24
C SER A 568 -12.13 15.50 -16.97
N ARG A 569 -11.63 14.81 -15.95
CA ARG A 569 -10.21 14.79 -15.54
C ARG A 569 -9.44 13.57 -16.05
N GLY A 570 -10.09 12.63 -16.74
CA GLY A 570 -9.43 11.40 -17.19
C GLY A 570 -9.15 10.41 -16.05
N MET A 571 -9.86 10.56 -14.92
CA MET A 571 -9.70 9.66 -13.77
C MET A 571 -10.34 8.31 -14.05
N ILE A 572 -9.78 7.27 -13.44
CA ILE A 572 -10.29 5.90 -13.46
C ILE A 572 -11.40 5.81 -12.41
N ILE A 573 -12.62 5.54 -12.89
CA ILE A 573 -13.79 5.35 -12.03
C ILE A 573 -13.84 3.87 -11.65
N GLU A 574 -13.71 3.60 -10.36
CA GLU A 574 -13.92 2.27 -9.79
C GLU A 574 -15.43 2.05 -9.61
N VAL A 575 -15.97 0.96 -10.17
CA VAL A 575 -17.42 0.72 -10.23
C VAL A 575 -17.90 -0.39 -9.29
N ASP A 576 -16.98 -1.06 -8.61
CA ASP A 576 -17.34 -1.92 -7.49
C ASP A 576 -17.86 -1.09 -6.31
N HIS A 577 -18.47 -1.75 -5.34
CA HIS A 577 -19.18 -1.14 -4.20
C HIS A 577 -20.39 -0.24 -4.49
N PHE A 578 -20.72 0.08 -5.74
CA PHE A 578 -22.04 0.67 -5.99
C PHE A 578 -23.17 -0.35 -5.71
N SER A 579 -24.19 0.08 -4.97
CA SER A 579 -25.49 -0.61 -4.90
C SER A 579 -26.09 -0.87 -6.28
N GLN A 580 -27.06 -1.80 -6.42
CA GLN A 580 -27.55 -2.18 -7.76
C GLN A 580 -28.13 -0.99 -8.54
N GLN A 581 -28.91 -0.15 -7.86
CA GLN A 581 -29.53 1.03 -8.44
C GLN A 581 -28.51 2.11 -8.82
N ALA A 582 -27.50 2.33 -7.97
CA ALA A 582 -26.42 3.29 -8.26
C ALA A 582 -25.52 2.79 -9.40
N TYR A 583 -25.16 1.51 -9.39
CA TYR A 583 -24.32 0.90 -10.42
C TYR A 583 -24.94 1.00 -11.81
N LYS A 584 -26.24 0.69 -11.92
CA LYS A 584 -26.99 0.89 -13.17
C LYS A 584 -26.93 2.35 -13.63
N ARG A 585 -27.16 3.30 -12.73
CA ARG A 585 -27.14 4.73 -13.05
C ARG A 585 -25.74 5.20 -13.47
N THR A 586 -24.68 4.72 -12.80
CA THR A 586 -23.29 4.98 -13.18
C THR A 586 -23.01 4.50 -14.59
N PHE A 587 -23.45 3.29 -14.96
CA PHE A 587 -23.27 2.79 -16.33
C PHE A 587 -24.06 3.57 -17.38
N GLU A 588 -25.25 4.08 -17.07
CA GLU A 588 -25.95 4.99 -17.98
C GLU A 588 -25.13 6.26 -18.27
N LEU A 589 -24.44 6.80 -17.27
CA LEU A 589 -23.55 7.96 -17.43
C LEU A 589 -22.29 7.60 -18.24
N LEU A 590 -21.65 6.47 -17.90
CA LEU A 590 -20.45 6.00 -18.59
C LEU A 590 -20.71 5.71 -20.07
N GLU A 591 -21.84 5.07 -20.40
CA GLU A 591 -22.24 4.80 -21.78
C GLU A 591 -22.59 6.06 -22.56
N ALA A 592 -23.28 7.01 -21.91
CA ALA A 592 -23.58 8.30 -22.51
C ALA A 592 -22.30 9.08 -22.86
N ALA A 593 -21.26 8.96 -22.03
CA ALA A 593 -19.96 9.58 -22.23
C ALA A 593 -18.99 8.71 -23.06
N ASN A 594 -19.35 7.45 -23.36
CA ASN A 594 -18.46 6.44 -23.94
C ASN A 594 -17.13 6.32 -23.17
N TYR A 595 -17.21 6.30 -21.84
CA TYR A 595 -16.08 6.39 -20.92
C TYR A 595 -15.77 5.03 -20.28
N PRO A 596 -14.51 4.56 -20.28
CA PRO A 596 -14.13 3.30 -19.65
C PRO A 596 -14.12 3.39 -18.13
N ALA A 597 -14.22 2.26 -17.45
CA ALA A 597 -14.15 2.18 -15.99
C ALA A 597 -13.37 0.93 -15.55
N ALA A 598 -13.14 0.79 -14.25
CA ALA A 598 -12.47 -0.35 -13.65
C ALA A 598 -13.41 -1.08 -12.68
N GLY A 599 -13.57 -2.38 -12.89
CA GLY A 599 -14.35 -3.29 -12.03
C GLY A 599 -13.41 -4.24 -11.29
N THR A 600 -12.63 -3.68 -10.38
CA THR A 600 -11.48 -4.32 -9.75
C THR A 600 -11.81 -5.34 -8.64
N HIS A 601 -13.08 -5.48 -8.25
CA HIS A 601 -13.63 -6.61 -7.49
C HIS A 601 -14.35 -7.65 -8.36
N GLY A 602 -14.35 -7.47 -9.69
CA GLY A 602 -14.76 -8.49 -10.66
C GLY A 602 -16.08 -8.18 -11.38
N ARG A 603 -16.77 -7.09 -11.02
CA ARG A 603 -17.96 -6.65 -11.75
C ARG A 603 -17.57 -6.18 -13.14
N ASN A 604 -18.36 -6.59 -14.14
CA ASN A 604 -18.18 -6.19 -15.54
C ASN A 604 -19.50 -5.86 -16.25
N PHE A 605 -20.61 -5.93 -15.51
CA PHE A 605 -21.98 -5.71 -15.98
C PHE A 605 -22.32 -6.46 -17.27
N ASN A 606 -22.24 -7.80 -17.23
CA ASN A 606 -22.50 -8.66 -18.38
C ASN A 606 -21.63 -8.31 -19.61
N GLY A 607 -20.41 -7.81 -19.37
CA GLY A 607 -19.45 -7.41 -20.38
C GLY A 607 -19.62 -5.98 -20.94
N ARG A 608 -20.62 -5.20 -20.50
CA ARG A 608 -20.77 -3.78 -20.89
C ARG A 608 -19.53 -2.96 -20.53
N LEU A 609 -18.85 -3.32 -19.44
CA LEU A 609 -17.58 -2.72 -19.06
C LEU A 609 -16.52 -2.86 -20.17
N TYR A 610 -16.39 -4.05 -20.75
CA TYR A 610 -15.43 -4.33 -21.83
C TYR A 610 -15.80 -3.62 -23.14
N GLN A 611 -17.09 -3.45 -23.43
CA GLN A 611 -17.56 -2.68 -24.59
C GLN A 611 -17.14 -1.20 -24.52
N LEU A 612 -17.02 -0.65 -23.31
CA LEU A 612 -16.52 0.70 -23.07
C LEU A 612 -14.98 0.79 -23.06
N GLY A 613 -14.28 -0.34 -23.21
CA GLY A 613 -12.83 -0.42 -23.07
C GLY A 613 -12.34 -0.45 -21.62
N GLY A 614 -13.23 -0.75 -20.66
CA GLY A 614 -12.89 -0.94 -19.26
C GLY A 614 -12.20 -2.29 -18.98
N VAL A 615 -11.73 -2.44 -17.74
CA VAL A 615 -11.01 -3.63 -17.26
C VAL A 615 -11.62 -4.13 -15.96
N SER A 616 -11.49 -5.42 -15.67
CA SER A 616 -11.97 -6.01 -14.42
C SER A 616 -10.82 -6.75 -13.72
N LYS A 617 -11.12 -7.78 -12.93
CA LYS A 617 -10.13 -8.72 -12.42
C LYS A 617 -10.43 -10.14 -12.82
N THR A 618 -9.41 -10.98 -12.69
CA THR A 618 -9.49 -12.42 -12.84
C THR A 618 -8.81 -13.16 -11.69
N GLY A 619 -8.88 -14.49 -11.74
CA GLY A 619 -8.18 -15.39 -10.84
C GLY A 619 -8.08 -16.77 -11.47
N PHE A 620 -7.21 -17.61 -10.91
CA PHE A 620 -7.12 -19.01 -11.30
C PHE A 620 -7.97 -19.89 -10.39
N GLY A 621 -8.55 -20.94 -10.97
CA GLY A 621 -9.20 -22.02 -10.25
C GLY A 621 -8.22 -22.69 -9.28
N ARG A 622 -8.74 -23.16 -8.14
CA ARG A 622 -7.91 -23.71 -7.06
C ARG A 622 -7.51 -25.17 -7.29
N CYS A 623 -8.47 -26.00 -7.67
CA CYS A 623 -8.32 -27.45 -7.76
C CYS A 623 -8.16 -27.87 -9.21
N ARG A 624 -7.22 -28.79 -9.46
CA ARG A 624 -7.05 -29.40 -10.77
C ARG A 624 -8.02 -30.57 -10.93
N ASP A 625 -8.56 -30.70 -12.12
CA ASP A 625 -9.34 -31.85 -12.56
C ASP A 625 -8.47 -32.73 -13.46
N ALA A 626 -8.15 -33.93 -12.98
CA ALA A 626 -7.29 -34.88 -13.68
C ALA A 626 -7.86 -35.32 -15.05
N ASP A 627 -9.18 -35.27 -15.22
CA ASP A 627 -9.84 -35.63 -16.48
C ASP A 627 -9.94 -34.43 -17.45
N ASN A 628 -9.68 -33.21 -16.97
CA ASN A 628 -9.80 -31.97 -17.74
C ASN A 628 -8.55 -31.07 -17.55
N PRO A 629 -7.43 -31.36 -18.26
CA PRO A 629 -6.24 -30.50 -18.24
C PRO A 629 -6.58 -29.04 -18.57
N GLY A 630 -5.98 -28.11 -17.86
CA GLY A 630 -6.27 -26.67 -17.95
C GLY A 630 -7.49 -26.21 -17.15
N SER A 631 -8.12 -27.09 -16.36
CA SER A 631 -9.28 -26.78 -15.51
C SER A 631 -9.10 -25.53 -14.64
N THR A 632 -7.90 -25.28 -14.13
CA THR A 632 -7.60 -24.11 -13.28
C THR A 632 -7.52 -22.80 -14.06
N VAL A 633 -7.22 -22.85 -15.36
CA VAL A 633 -7.14 -21.65 -16.23
C VAL A 633 -8.39 -21.48 -17.11
N GLN A 634 -9.32 -22.43 -17.11
CA GLN A 634 -10.49 -22.40 -18.00
C GLN A 634 -11.39 -21.16 -17.78
N GLY A 635 -11.59 -20.74 -16.54
CA GLY A 635 -12.35 -19.52 -16.23
C GLY A 635 -11.67 -18.27 -16.79
N PHE A 636 -10.34 -18.20 -16.66
CA PHE A 636 -9.52 -17.14 -17.22
C PHE A 636 -9.59 -17.11 -18.76
N ILE A 637 -9.39 -18.24 -19.43
CA ILE A 637 -9.51 -18.35 -20.90
C ILE A 637 -10.89 -17.88 -21.37
N SER A 638 -11.96 -18.31 -20.70
CA SER A 638 -13.33 -17.94 -21.04
C SER A 638 -13.56 -16.44 -20.90
N LYS A 639 -12.93 -15.81 -19.90
CA LYS A 639 -12.94 -14.37 -19.71
C LYS A 639 -12.21 -13.63 -20.84
N ILE A 640 -11.01 -14.07 -21.22
CA ILE A 640 -10.26 -13.49 -22.33
C ILE A 640 -11.04 -13.60 -23.65
N GLN A 641 -11.72 -14.73 -23.87
CA GLN A 641 -12.59 -14.89 -25.04
C GLN A 641 -13.75 -13.89 -25.01
N GLN A 642 -14.42 -13.71 -23.87
CA GLN A 642 -15.48 -12.72 -23.70
C GLN A 642 -14.99 -11.30 -24.02
N ILE A 643 -13.82 -10.91 -23.49
CA ILE A 643 -13.21 -9.60 -23.76
C ILE A 643 -12.97 -9.42 -25.27
N THR A 644 -12.40 -10.44 -25.91
CA THR A 644 -12.13 -10.45 -27.35
C THR A 644 -13.41 -10.31 -28.17
N ASP A 645 -14.45 -11.09 -27.83
CA ASP A 645 -15.75 -11.08 -28.53
C ASP A 645 -16.45 -9.72 -28.44
N LEU A 646 -16.19 -8.98 -27.35
CA LEU A 646 -16.73 -7.64 -27.11
C LEU A 646 -15.83 -6.52 -27.64
N GLY A 647 -14.72 -6.85 -28.30
CA GLY A 647 -13.79 -5.90 -28.93
C GLY A 647 -12.79 -5.25 -27.97
N GLY A 648 -12.66 -5.77 -26.75
CA GLY A 648 -11.64 -5.36 -25.80
C GLY A 648 -10.25 -5.91 -26.12
N TYR A 649 -9.23 -5.35 -25.48
CA TYR A 649 -7.87 -5.88 -25.57
C TYR A 649 -7.78 -7.20 -24.77
N PRO A 650 -7.31 -8.32 -25.36
CA PRO A 650 -7.42 -9.66 -24.77
C PRO A 650 -6.42 -9.88 -23.63
N ALA A 651 -6.63 -9.19 -22.51
CA ALA A 651 -5.83 -9.30 -21.30
C ALA A 651 -6.68 -8.96 -20.08
N GLU A 652 -6.42 -9.61 -18.95
CA GLU A 652 -7.06 -9.33 -17.66
C GLU A 652 -6.09 -9.70 -16.55
N GLY A 653 -5.97 -8.83 -15.55
CA GLY A 653 -5.02 -9.00 -14.44
C GLY A 653 -5.68 -9.58 -13.19
N PHE A 654 -4.92 -9.61 -12.10
CA PHE A 654 -5.46 -9.91 -10.78
C PHE A 654 -6.01 -8.63 -10.14
N GLY A 655 -6.83 -8.80 -9.11
CA GLY A 655 -7.21 -7.76 -8.16
C GLY A 655 -7.31 -8.46 -6.81
N PHE A 656 -6.16 -8.59 -6.15
CA PHE A 656 -6.09 -9.51 -5.01
C PHE A 656 -6.80 -8.97 -3.78
N ASP A 657 -6.89 -7.65 -3.64
CA ASP A 657 -7.50 -7.00 -2.47
C ASP A 657 -6.81 -7.43 -1.16
N LEU A 658 -5.50 -7.69 -1.27
CA LEU A 658 -4.67 -8.00 -0.11
C LEU A 658 -4.65 -6.79 0.82
N ASN A 659 -4.81 -7.07 2.11
CA ASN A 659 -4.94 -6.08 3.17
C ASN A 659 -6.21 -5.19 3.08
N GLY A 660 -7.25 -5.62 2.35
CA GLY A 660 -8.59 -5.02 2.33
C GLY A 660 -9.70 -5.88 2.97
N PHE A 661 -9.32 -6.84 3.82
CA PHE A 661 -10.18 -7.92 4.38
C PHE A 661 -10.55 -9.05 3.41
N ALA A 662 -10.10 -9.02 2.14
CA ALA A 662 -10.27 -10.15 1.25
C ALA A 662 -9.33 -11.32 1.60
N GLY A 663 -9.86 -12.55 1.50
CA GLY A 663 -9.09 -13.77 1.62
C GLY A 663 -8.34 -14.12 0.34
N ALA A 664 -7.05 -14.42 0.46
CA ALA A 664 -6.25 -14.89 -0.68
C ALA A 664 -6.57 -16.34 -1.10
N ARG A 665 -6.02 -16.78 -2.24
CA ARG A 665 -6.17 -18.16 -2.70
C ARG A 665 -5.54 -19.13 -1.69
N GLY A 666 -6.38 -19.92 -1.02
CA GLY A 666 -5.94 -21.03 -0.17
C GLY A 666 -5.25 -22.18 -0.92
N PRO A 667 -4.72 -23.17 -0.19
CA PRO A 667 -3.93 -24.27 -0.74
C PRO A 667 -4.73 -25.15 -1.69
N ARG A 668 -4.01 -25.94 -2.49
CA ARG A 668 -4.61 -27.00 -3.33
C ARG A 668 -4.58 -28.36 -2.62
N PHE A 669 -3.59 -28.61 -1.78
CA PHE A 669 -3.42 -29.88 -1.09
C PHE A 669 -3.96 -29.81 0.34
N GLY A 670 -4.47 -30.93 0.84
CA GLY A 670 -5.01 -31.07 2.19
C GLY A 670 -6.35 -31.81 2.20
N ASP A 671 -6.67 -32.41 3.34
CA ASP A 671 -7.92 -33.16 3.51
C ASP A 671 -9.13 -32.23 3.35
N GLY A 672 -10.01 -32.56 2.40
CA GLY A 672 -11.23 -31.79 2.13
C GLY A 672 -11.02 -30.45 1.42
N VAL A 673 -9.78 -30.10 1.05
CA VAL A 673 -9.46 -28.84 0.33
C VAL A 673 -9.99 -28.87 -1.10
N CYS A 674 -9.80 -30.00 -1.79
CA CYS A 674 -10.33 -30.25 -3.13
C CYS A 674 -11.23 -31.49 -3.13
N PRO A 675 -12.24 -31.55 -4.04
CA PRO A 675 -13.18 -32.67 -4.10
C PRO A 675 -12.51 -33.99 -4.53
N THR A 676 -11.36 -33.90 -5.20
CA THR A 676 -10.55 -35.02 -5.66
C THR A 676 -9.13 -34.87 -5.14
N GLU A 677 -8.45 -35.99 -4.93
CA GLU A 677 -7.04 -36.02 -4.54
C GLU A 677 -6.19 -35.27 -5.57
N GLN A 678 -5.37 -34.36 -5.08
CA GLN A 678 -4.54 -33.48 -5.90
C GLN A 678 -3.15 -34.08 -6.05
N MET A 679 -2.59 -33.98 -7.27
CA MET A 679 -1.27 -34.51 -7.63
C MET A 679 -0.37 -33.39 -8.16
N ASP A 680 0.90 -33.69 -8.44
CA ASP A 680 1.88 -32.75 -9.03
C ASP A 680 2.02 -31.43 -8.23
N PRO A 681 2.56 -31.48 -7.00
CA PRO A 681 2.86 -30.28 -6.23
C PRO A 681 3.92 -29.43 -6.93
N ILE A 682 3.93 -28.13 -6.62
CA ILE A 682 5.05 -27.27 -7.00
C ILE A 682 6.33 -27.83 -6.39
N THR A 683 7.39 -27.83 -7.17
CA THR A 683 8.73 -28.25 -6.78
C THR A 683 9.74 -27.18 -7.15
N TYR A 684 10.75 -26.99 -6.30
CA TYR A 684 11.79 -25.99 -6.47
C TYR A 684 13.12 -26.61 -6.92
N PRO A 685 13.98 -25.86 -7.62
CA PRO A 685 13.71 -24.51 -8.14
C PRO A 685 12.85 -24.54 -9.41
N PHE A 686 12.14 -23.45 -9.70
CA PHE A 686 11.42 -23.24 -10.97
C PHE A 686 11.66 -21.83 -11.52
N SER A 687 11.53 -21.66 -12.83
CA SER A 687 11.81 -20.39 -13.51
C SER A 687 10.54 -19.57 -13.70
N SER A 688 10.68 -18.23 -13.69
CA SER A 688 9.63 -17.30 -14.11
C SER A 688 9.08 -17.64 -15.49
N TYR A 689 7.88 -17.15 -15.81
CA TYR A 689 7.30 -17.30 -17.15
C TYR A 689 8.18 -16.72 -18.25
N ALA A 690 8.89 -15.60 -17.96
CA ALA A 690 9.86 -15.02 -18.89
C ALA A 690 11.17 -15.83 -18.98
N GLY A 691 11.47 -16.67 -18.00
CA GLY A 691 12.67 -17.51 -17.95
C GLY A 691 13.94 -16.80 -17.44
N ASP A 692 13.83 -15.55 -16.99
CA ASP A 692 14.92 -14.67 -16.55
C ASP A 692 15.20 -14.73 -15.04
N ILE A 693 14.24 -15.22 -14.25
CA ILE A 693 14.36 -15.39 -12.79
C ILE A 693 14.21 -16.85 -12.39
N GLN A 694 15.04 -17.30 -11.46
CA GLN A 694 14.96 -18.61 -10.80
C GLN A 694 14.48 -18.42 -9.35
N PHE A 695 13.37 -19.08 -8.99
CA PHE A 695 12.82 -19.09 -7.64
C PHE A 695 13.23 -20.35 -6.88
N THR A 696 13.59 -20.19 -5.61
CA THR A 696 13.82 -21.25 -4.64
C THR A 696 12.71 -21.26 -3.59
N GLN A 697 12.71 -22.29 -2.74
CA GLN A 697 11.76 -22.42 -1.65
C GLN A 697 11.72 -21.12 -0.82
N PRO A 698 10.55 -20.49 -0.64
CA PRO A 698 10.43 -19.24 0.09
C PRO A 698 10.56 -19.44 1.59
N VAL A 699 11.25 -18.51 2.25
CA VAL A 699 11.49 -18.48 3.69
C VAL A 699 11.17 -17.09 4.23
N ILE A 700 10.48 -17.03 5.37
CA ILE A 700 10.26 -15.81 6.13
C ILE A 700 10.92 -15.93 7.51
N GLY A 701 12.00 -15.18 7.73
CA GLY A 701 12.79 -15.30 8.96
C GLY A 701 13.26 -16.75 9.19
N ASN A 702 12.74 -17.39 10.23
CA ASN A 702 13.07 -18.76 10.63
C ASN A 702 12.11 -19.83 10.06
N ARG A 703 11.09 -19.44 9.29
CA ARG A 703 10.03 -20.33 8.80
C ARG A 703 10.07 -20.51 7.28
N GLU A 704 10.14 -21.75 6.83
CA GLU A 704 9.91 -22.14 5.44
C GLU A 704 8.41 -22.11 5.13
N LEU A 705 8.02 -21.61 3.94
CA LEU A 705 6.63 -21.55 3.50
C LEU A 705 6.35 -22.59 2.41
N ASP A 706 5.28 -23.37 2.52
CA ASP A 706 4.84 -24.33 1.51
C ASP A 706 3.54 -23.89 0.83
N PHE A 707 3.65 -23.32 -0.37
CA PHE A 707 2.49 -22.92 -1.17
C PHE A 707 1.48 -24.06 -1.40
N ASN A 708 1.94 -25.32 -1.48
CA ASN A 708 1.04 -26.43 -1.77
C ASN A 708 0.00 -26.64 -0.66
N THR A 709 0.43 -26.48 0.60
CA THR A 709 -0.38 -26.74 1.80
C THR A 709 -0.82 -25.46 2.53
N GLU A 710 -0.24 -24.31 2.20
CA GLU A 710 -0.59 -23.01 2.79
C GLU A 710 -1.26 -22.04 1.80
N GLY A 711 -1.04 -22.19 0.48
CA GLY A 711 -1.57 -21.29 -0.53
C GLY A 711 -0.82 -19.95 -0.64
N LEU A 712 -1.52 -18.91 -1.10
CA LEU A 712 -0.98 -17.56 -1.31
C LEU A 712 -0.89 -16.79 0.03
N VAL A 713 0.03 -17.20 0.90
CA VAL A 713 0.25 -16.64 2.26
C VAL A 713 0.52 -15.12 2.26
N HIS A 714 1.23 -14.62 1.24
CA HIS A 714 1.51 -13.20 1.02
C HIS A 714 1.78 -12.96 -0.48
N ILE A 715 1.78 -11.70 -0.94
CA ILE A 715 1.96 -11.36 -2.37
C ILE A 715 3.24 -11.93 -2.98
N GLY A 716 4.28 -12.11 -2.16
CA GLY A 716 5.54 -12.72 -2.57
C GLY A 716 5.41 -14.13 -3.11
N LEU A 717 4.29 -14.85 -2.89
CA LEU A 717 4.03 -16.18 -3.47
C LEU A 717 3.27 -16.13 -4.83
N LEU A 718 3.21 -14.96 -5.46
CA LEU A 718 2.74 -14.80 -6.84
C LEU A 718 3.43 -15.75 -7.85
N PRO A 719 4.76 -15.96 -7.84
CA PRO A 719 5.38 -16.89 -8.80
C PRO A 719 4.90 -18.33 -8.62
N GLU A 720 4.65 -18.77 -7.38
CA GLU A 720 4.06 -20.08 -7.10
C GLU A 720 2.61 -20.18 -7.60
N LEU A 721 1.81 -19.13 -7.41
CA LEU A 721 0.45 -19.06 -7.94
C LEU A 721 0.43 -19.24 -9.47
N ILE A 722 1.35 -18.57 -10.17
CA ILE A 722 1.49 -18.64 -11.62
C ILE A 722 2.00 -20.02 -12.04
N GLU A 723 3.00 -20.55 -11.35
CA GLU A 723 3.57 -21.87 -11.64
C GLU A 723 2.55 -23.01 -11.44
N ASP A 724 1.71 -22.94 -10.40
CA ASP A 724 0.66 -23.94 -10.18
C ASP A 724 -0.38 -23.94 -11.32
N ALA A 725 -0.76 -22.75 -11.81
CA ALA A 725 -1.65 -22.63 -12.96
C ALA A 725 -0.97 -23.07 -14.26
N ARG A 726 0.31 -22.72 -14.46
CA ARG A 726 1.10 -23.09 -15.65
C ARG A 726 1.29 -24.59 -15.79
N ARG A 727 1.49 -25.30 -14.69
CA ARG A 727 1.60 -26.77 -14.69
C ARG A 727 0.30 -27.49 -15.06
N ASP A 728 -0.86 -26.83 -14.89
CA ASP A 728 -2.15 -27.37 -15.30
C ASP A 728 -2.53 -26.96 -16.74
N ALA A 729 -2.12 -25.78 -17.18
CA ALA A 729 -2.42 -25.23 -18.50
C ALA A 729 -2.00 -26.16 -19.65
N VAL A 730 -2.77 -26.16 -20.74
CA VAL A 730 -2.51 -27.01 -21.91
C VAL A 730 -1.43 -26.38 -22.81
N SER A 731 -1.29 -25.06 -22.73
CA SER A 731 -0.38 -24.25 -23.55
C SER A 731 0.09 -23.02 -22.78
N GLU A 732 1.33 -22.57 -23.03
CA GLU A 732 1.83 -21.28 -22.53
C GLU A 732 0.97 -20.09 -23.00
N ALA A 733 0.31 -20.23 -24.15
CA ALA A 733 -0.61 -19.22 -24.67
C ALA A 733 -1.90 -19.07 -23.84
N ASP A 734 -2.23 -20.07 -23.00
CA ASP A 734 -3.40 -20.00 -22.12
C ASP A 734 -3.18 -19.01 -20.97
N ILE A 735 -1.91 -18.72 -20.64
CA ILE A 735 -1.52 -17.80 -19.56
C ILE A 735 -0.92 -16.50 -20.09
N GLU A 736 -0.44 -16.46 -21.34
CA GLU A 736 0.13 -15.24 -21.95
C GLU A 736 -0.73 -13.97 -21.73
N PRO A 737 -2.08 -14.00 -21.87
CA PRO A 737 -2.91 -12.82 -21.64
C PRO A 737 -2.76 -12.19 -20.25
N LEU A 738 -2.36 -12.97 -19.23
CA LEU A 738 -2.11 -12.46 -17.88
C LEU A 738 -0.91 -11.52 -17.90
N PHE A 739 0.14 -11.86 -18.65
CA PHE A 739 1.35 -11.05 -18.82
C PHE A 739 1.16 -9.88 -19.79
N ARG A 740 -0.01 -9.73 -20.39
CA ARG A 740 -0.43 -8.55 -21.17
C ARG A 740 -1.34 -7.63 -20.37
N SER A 741 -1.67 -7.98 -19.13
CA SER A 741 -2.69 -7.27 -18.36
C SER A 741 -2.26 -5.87 -17.93
N ALA A 742 -0.95 -5.62 -17.70
CA ALA A 742 -0.46 -4.26 -17.48
C ALA A 742 -0.66 -3.36 -18.71
N GLU A 743 -0.44 -3.90 -19.92
CA GLU A 743 -0.74 -3.20 -21.18
C GLU A 743 -2.25 -2.92 -21.30
N GLY A 744 -3.09 -3.91 -20.97
CA GLY A 744 -4.55 -3.76 -20.96
C GLY A 744 -5.05 -2.63 -20.05
N TYR A 745 -4.52 -2.56 -18.82
CA TYR A 745 -4.87 -1.52 -17.86
C TYR A 745 -4.41 -0.13 -18.34
N ILE A 746 -3.19 -0.01 -18.88
CA ILE A 746 -2.67 1.24 -19.42
C ILE A 746 -3.52 1.73 -20.61
N ARG A 747 -3.93 0.83 -21.50
CA ARG A 747 -4.82 1.18 -22.63
C ARG A 747 -6.16 1.71 -22.17
N MET A 748 -6.73 1.13 -21.12
CA MET A 748 -7.95 1.65 -20.48
C MET A 748 -7.73 3.06 -19.94
N TRP A 749 -6.62 3.28 -19.23
CA TRP A 749 -6.29 4.61 -18.69
C TRP A 749 -6.02 5.65 -19.80
N GLU A 750 -5.33 5.28 -20.88
CA GLU A 750 -5.16 6.13 -22.06
C GLU A 750 -6.51 6.50 -22.68
N LEU A 751 -7.46 5.56 -22.69
CA LEU A 751 -8.81 5.82 -23.19
C LEU A 751 -9.58 6.78 -22.25
N SER A 752 -9.43 6.66 -20.93
CA SER A 752 -9.97 7.63 -19.96
C SER A 752 -9.49 9.05 -20.26
N GLU A 753 -8.18 9.26 -20.42
CA GLU A 753 -7.62 10.59 -20.74
C GLU A 753 -8.09 11.11 -22.11
N GLN A 754 -8.20 10.23 -23.12
CA GLN A 754 -8.71 10.60 -24.44
C GLN A 754 -10.18 11.03 -24.39
N ARG A 755 -11.01 10.31 -23.63
CA ARG A 755 -12.43 10.64 -23.46
C ARG A 755 -12.62 11.94 -22.69
N ALA A 756 -11.83 12.16 -21.64
CA ALA A 756 -11.79 13.42 -20.92
C ALA A 756 -11.47 14.61 -21.85
N ALA A 757 -10.45 14.47 -22.71
CA ALA A 757 -10.09 15.50 -23.67
C ALA A 757 -11.23 15.79 -24.66
N ALA A 758 -11.96 14.77 -25.11
CA ALA A 758 -13.13 14.94 -25.98
C ALA A 758 -14.27 15.68 -25.28
N LEU A 759 -14.60 15.28 -24.05
CA LEU A 759 -15.64 15.91 -23.22
C LEU A 759 -15.35 17.41 -23.00
N ASN A 760 -14.09 17.77 -22.76
CA ASN A 760 -13.68 19.17 -22.58
C ASN A 760 -13.58 19.96 -23.89
N GLY A 761 -13.26 19.29 -25.00
CA GLY A 761 -13.18 19.90 -26.34
C GLY A 761 -14.54 20.34 -26.88
N ASP A 762 -15.60 19.58 -26.59
CA ASP A 762 -16.97 19.89 -27.01
C ASP A 762 -17.56 21.14 -26.29
N VAL A 763 -16.99 21.53 -25.13
CA VAL A 763 -17.40 22.73 -24.38
C VAL A 763 -16.89 24.04 -25.02
N LEU A 764 -15.80 23.99 -25.80
CA LEU A 764 -15.24 25.17 -26.48
C LEU A 764 -15.77 25.37 -27.91
N GLY A 765 -16.58 24.43 -28.42
CA GLY A 765 -17.16 24.44 -29.76
C GLY A 765 -18.66 24.74 -29.85
N GLY A 766 -19.34 24.98 -28.72
CA GLY A 766 -20.79 25.22 -28.61
C GLY A 766 -21.20 26.68 -28.52
#